data_AF-A0A2E8CYS0-F1
#
_entry.id   AF-A0A2E8CYS0-F1
#
_cell.length_a   1.000
_cell.length_b   1.000
_cell.length_c   1.000
_cell.angle_alpha   90.00
_cell.angle_beta   90.00
_cell.angle_gamma   90.00
#
_symmetry.space_group_name_H-M   'P 1'
#
loop_
_entity.id
_entity.type
_entity.pdbx_description
1 polymer ?
#
loop_
_entity_poly.entity_id
_entity_poly.type
_entity_poly.pdbx_seq_one_letter_code
_entity_poly.pdbx_strand_id
1 'polypeptide(L)'
;MGLTGIDTVDFAVAGPTTAAVSNISLVAADTYDVTISGGDLAGFKGTVSLDLAGGQDITDAVGNALPPDEPATDKTYLVVDFDFGDAPTASQSGFASTYPTTLLNDGTRHVINNLFLGQAVDADPDGQPDAAAGQDTTGGDDNSGAADEDGVFVAASIVAGSGVTTRSSFGITSSGTGKLDAWLDFNQNGDWDDSGEQIFTSVDVEAGVNLLSLDVPAGAIPGNTGARFRLSSAGGLAPTGEAPDGEVEDYIVTILDGDAAGGVAVRIEPGVPGTLDIVSDGDDVVLRSVAIELFRAPGSQLDRLNAIGNDGDDTLNVAKLDAIFSGMIGGDAGAGNDALRLTGSGQSLDLTQIADADIQGLETIDITGSGDNALTLNDEEVLNISPTTDTLVVRHNGGDIVNYGAGWTVDPPSLFNGEFRHVLQLGLAVIQVVNTTPSRNPFLPLDPNRNGEVSPVDALLPINSLNENGPRPLAAPPSVGTLPEFYLDANGDNFSSPIDALLVINFLNDPTGNAEGEAVLTHPDLVFVTAVASMPRGSVVDQHDKDASAAKGFATIVVGRVGQHEPPAQGKSFATGTEDADLLDAIDAFFGKFGFGLCDRETKHGASLVHRTLVIRQSDDTLVLFTSEQGVQFPGCKWTNWELGVHTAFVARWPGKVKPDSQTHAIIQCADVLPTLLDADDVQADSTHFV
;
A
#
# COMPACT_ATOMS: atom_id res chain seq x y z
N MET A 1 -45.64 44.89 47.41
CA MET A 1 -47.01 45.27 47.02
C MET A 1 -47.26 44.53 45.73
N GLY A 2 -48.19 43.58 45.73
CA GLY A 2 -48.41 42.67 44.60
C GLY A 2 -49.48 43.19 43.66
N LEU A 3 -49.51 42.62 42.45
CA LEU A 3 -50.58 42.81 41.47
C LEU A 3 -51.77 41.90 41.82
N THR A 4 -52.98 42.28 41.40
CA THR A 4 -54.23 41.52 41.58
C THR A 4 -54.98 41.41 40.26
N GLY A 5 -55.76 40.33 40.09
CA GLY A 5 -56.50 40.07 38.84
C GLY A 5 -55.58 39.62 37.72
N ILE A 6 -54.69 38.66 37.99
CA ILE A 6 -53.84 38.06 36.96
C ILE A 6 -54.23 36.60 36.83
N ASP A 7 -54.73 36.24 35.67
CA ASP A 7 -55.06 34.90 35.25
C ASP A 7 -54.79 34.69 33.75
N THR A 8 -55.18 33.54 33.22
CA THR A 8 -54.87 33.14 31.83
C THR A 8 -55.59 33.99 30.78
N VAL A 9 -56.69 34.68 31.11
CA VAL A 9 -57.44 35.50 30.14
C VAL A 9 -56.84 36.89 29.94
N ASP A 10 -55.90 37.29 30.80
CA ASP A 10 -55.18 38.56 30.69
C ASP A 10 -54.10 38.55 29.62
N PHE A 11 -53.79 37.38 29.07
CA PHE A 11 -52.74 37.17 28.10
C PHE A 11 -53.30 36.52 26.82
N ALA A 12 -52.68 36.82 25.69
CA ALA A 12 -53.02 36.25 24.40
C ALA A 12 -51.77 35.64 23.75
N VAL A 13 -51.97 34.54 23.04
CA VAL A 13 -50.95 33.96 22.17
C VAL A 13 -51.13 34.55 20.78
N ALA A 14 -50.08 35.13 20.22
CA ALA A 14 -50.03 35.63 18.86
C ALA A 14 -49.07 34.81 18.00
N GLY A 15 -49.40 34.70 16.71
CA GLY A 15 -48.71 33.83 15.76
C GLY A 15 -49.67 32.81 15.11
N PRO A 16 -49.22 32.07 14.09
CA PRO A 16 -50.05 31.10 13.38
C PRO A 16 -50.20 29.76 14.11
N THR A 17 -50.40 29.79 15.43
CA THR A 17 -50.59 28.62 16.30
C THR A 17 -52.00 28.62 16.91
N THR A 18 -52.51 27.43 17.24
CA THR A 18 -53.76 27.22 17.99
C THR A 18 -53.54 27.00 19.49
N ALA A 19 -52.30 27.13 19.97
CA ALA A 19 -52.01 27.07 21.40
C ALA A 19 -52.57 28.25 22.18
N ALA A 20 -52.72 28.05 23.48
CA ALA A 20 -53.30 29.04 24.38
C ALA A 20 -52.48 29.14 25.67
N VAL A 21 -52.64 30.26 26.36
CA VAL A 21 -52.16 30.43 27.73
C VAL A 21 -52.94 29.48 28.62
N SER A 22 -52.23 28.53 29.24
CA SER A 22 -52.82 27.42 29.98
C SER A 22 -52.61 27.52 31.48
N ASN A 23 -51.61 28.29 31.93
CA ASN A 23 -51.32 28.49 33.35
C ASN A 23 -50.63 29.82 33.62
N ILE A 24 -50.88 30.38 34.81
CA ILE A 24 -50.16 31.52 35.37
C ILE A 24 -49.70 31.15 36.78
N SER A 25 -48.42 31.32 37.08
CA SER A 25 -47.84 31.05 38.40
C SER A 25 -47.10 32.26 38.95
N LEU A 26 -47.35 32.62 40.21
CA LEU A 26 -46.63 33.69 40.90
C LEU A 26 -45.25 33.19 41.33
N VAL A 27 -44.18 33.82 40.85
CA VAL A 27 -42.77 33.48 41.16
C VAL A 27 -42.23 34.38 42.27
N ALA A 28 -42.49 35.69 42.18
CA ALA A 28 -42.09 36.70 43.15
C ALA A 28 -43.19 37.77 43.27
N ALA A 29 -42.97 38.82 44.07
CA ALA A 29 -44.02 39.82 44.37
C ALA A 29 -44.65 40.50 43.12
N ASP A 30 -43.92 40.55 42.01
CA ASP A 30 -44.24 41.19 40.74
C ASP A 30 -43.75 40.38 39.51
N THR A 31 -43.39 39.11 39.71
CA THR A 31 -42.92 38.21 38.63
C THR A 31 -43.85 37.01 38.53
N TYR A 32 -44.31 36.72 37.31
CA TYR A 32 -45.22 35.62 37.01
C TYR A 32 -44.64 34.78 35.86
N ASP A 33 -44.75 33.46 35.98
CA ASP A 33 -44.54 32.53 34.88
C ASP A 33 -45.86 32.36 34.12
N VAL A 34 -45.79 32.52 32.80
CA VAL A 34 -46.91 32.31 31.88
C VAL A 34 -46.62 31.07 31.05
N THR A 35 -47.46 30.05 31.15
CA THR A 35 -47.33 28.83 30.36
C THR A 35 -48.25 28.89 29.15
N ILE A 36 -47.68 28.72 27.96
CA ILE A 36 -48.41 28.51 26.70
C ILE A 36 -48.30 27.02 26.36
N SER A 37 -49.42 26.32 26.19
CA SER A 37 -49.42 24.90 25.85
C SER A 37 -50.70 24.44 25.14
N GLY A 38 -50.71 23.19 24.66
CA GLY A 38 -51.84 22.61 23.93
C GLY A 38 -51.91 23.09 22.47
N GLY A 39 -53.07 22.89 21.84
CA GLY A 39 -53.25 23.24 20.43
C GLY A 39 -52.35 22.42 19.50
N ASP A 40 -51.75 23.09 18.52
CA ASP A 40 -50.84 22.54 17.52
C ASP A 40 -49.36 22.64 17.89
N LEU A 41 -49.02 23.12 19.09
CA LEU A 41 -47.62 23.38 19.48
C LEU A 41 -46.68 22.18 19.27
N ALA A 42 -47.15 20.96 19.51
CA ALA A 42 -46.34 19.76 19.35
C ALA A 42 -45.82 19.57 17.91
N GLY A 43 -46.55 20.05 16.90
CA GLY A 43 -46.13 20.02 15.50
C GLY A 43 -45.89 21.40 14.90
N PHE A 44 -45.94 22.47 15.71
CA PHE A 44 -45.80 23.83 15.24
C PHE A 44 -44.33 24.20 15.11
N LYS A 45 -43.95 24.77 13.97
CA LYS A 45 -42.63 25.36 13.74
C LYS A 45 -42.81 26.81 13.30
N GLY A 46 -42.27 27.74 14.07
CA GLY A 46 -42.43 29.16 13.83
C GLY A 46 -42.50 30.00 15.09
N THR A 47 -42.73 31.30 14.92
CA THR A 47 -42.72 32.25 16.03
C THR A 47 -44.06 32.28 16.76
N VAL A 48 -44.02 32.07 18.07
CA VAL A 48 -45.11 32.27 19.03
C VAL A 48 -44.79 33.50 19.85
N SER A 49 -45.72 34.44 19.94
CA SER A 49 -45.56 35.68 20.71
C SER A 49 -46.55 35.70 21.86
N LEU A 50 -46.13 36.28 22.97
CA LEU A 50 -46.99 36.52 24.13
C LEU A 50 -47.39 38.00 24.19
N ASP A 51 -48.69 38.24 24.15
CA ASP A 51 -49.29 39.57 24.19
C ASP A 51 -50.18 39.73 25.43
N LEU A 52 -50.50 40.98 25.79
CA LEU A 52 -51.58 41.28 26.73
C LEU A 52 -52.92 41.18 26.00
N ALA A 53 -53.88 40.47 26.58
CA ALA A 53 -55.23 40.44 26.05
C ALA A 53 -55.88 41.81 26.20
N GLY A 54 -56.55 42.31 25.16
CA GLY A 54 -57.22 43.61 25.20
C GLY A 54 -58.36 43.75 26.23
N GLY A 55 -58.73 42.65 26.90
CA GLY A 55 -59.73 42.59 27.97
C GLY A 55 -59.18 42.32 29.36
N GLN A 56 -57.85 42.40 29.56
CA GLN A 56 -57.21 42.14 30.86
C GLN A 56 -57.76 43.04 31.98
N ASP A 57 -57.79 42.54 33.22
CA ASP A 57 -58.29 43.26 34.41
C ASP A 57 -57.26 43.45 35.54
N ILE A 58 -55.98 43.35 35.18
CA ILE A 58 -54.83 43.48 36.08
C ILE A 58 -54.82 44.84 36.77
N THR A 59 -54.66 44.82 38.09
CA THR A 59 -54.61 46.01 38.95
C THR A 59 -53.44 45.96 39.92
N ASP A 60 -52.94 47.12 40.35
CA ASP A 60 -52.03 47.20 41.49
C ASP A 60 -52.77 47.03 42.84
N ALA A 61 -52.02 46.88 43.93
CA ALA A 61 -52.58 46.74 45.29
C ALA A 61 -53.44 47.94 45.77
N VAL A 62 -53.41 49.08 45.08
CA VAL A 62 -54.20 50.28 45.36
C VAL A 62 -55.44 50.37 44.44
N GLY A 63 -55.57 49.45 43.47
CA GLY A 63 -56.68 49.36 42.54
C GLY A 63 -56.49 50.17 41.25
N ASN A 64 -55.29 50.62 40.93
CA ASN A 64 -55.02 51.24 39.63
C ASN A 64 -54.90 50.14 38.57
N ALA A 65 -55.69 50.25 37.49
CA ALA A 65 -55.64 49.30 36.38
C ALA A 65 -54.34 49.43 35.57
N LEU A 66 -53.84 48.29 35.08
CA LEU A 66 -52.78 48.26 34.07
C LEU A 66 -53.30 48.95 32.80
N PRO A 67 -52.56 49.92 32.22
CA PRO A 67 -52.96 50.55 30.97
C PRO A 67 -53.17 49.51 29.86
N PRO A 68 -54.16 49.70 28.97
CA PRO A 68 -54.44 48.77 27.86
C PRO A 68 -53.43 48.89 26.71
N ASP A 69 -52.27 49.51 26.95
CA ASP A 69 -51.24 49.70 25.93
C ASP A 69 -50.36 48.45 25.88
N GLU A 70 -50.05 47.96 24.69
CA GLU A 70 -49.10 46.87 24.52
C GLU A 70 -47.69 47.28 25.00
N PRO A 71 -46.92 46.36 25.59
CA PRO A 71 -45.52 46.60 25.91
C PRO A 71 -44.75 47.01 24.65
N ALA A 72 -43.75 47.88 24.79
CA ALA A 72 -42.91 48.27 23.64
C ALA A 72 -42.00 47.13 23.12
N THR A 73 -42.03 45.96 23.74
CA THR A 73 -41.23 44.79 23.37
C THR A 73 -42.08 43.55 23.54
N ASP A 74 -42.45 42.95 22.41
CA ASP A 74 -43.14 41.66 22.39
C ASP A 74 -42.17 40.55 22.77
N LYS A 75 -42.68 39.57 23.50
CA LYS A 75 -41.93 38.36 23.84
C LYS A 75 -42.21 37.31 22.79
N THR A 76 -41.30 37.17 21.83
CA THR A 76 -41.36 36.17 20.77
C THR A 76 -40.48 34.97 21.09
N TYR A 77 -41.01 33.77 20.87
CA TYR A 77 -40.35 32.48 21.01
C TYR A 77 -40.39 31.77 19.66
N LEU A 78 -39.25 31.33 19.16
CA LEU A 78 -39.19 30.50 17.97
C LEU A 78 -39.32 29.03 18.41
N VAL A 79 -40.36 28.35 17.95
CA VAL A 79 -40.52 26.90 18.12
C VAL A 79 -39.84 26.22 16.94
N VAL A 80 -38.79 25.46 17.22
CA VAL A 80 -38.01 24.68 16.27
C VAL A 80 -37.90 23.24 16.78
N ASP A 81 -37.57 22.33 15.87
CA ASP A 81 -37.05 21.03 16.25
C ASP A 81 -35.54 21.12 16.44
N PHE A 82 -35.06 20.35 17.41
CA PHE A 82 -33.66 20.13 17.63
C PHE A 82 -33.38 18.66 17.38
N ASP A 83 -32.25 18.38 16.76
CA ASP A 83 -31.58 17.09 16.89
C ASP A 83 -30.62 17.22 18.09
N PHE A 84 -30.60 16.22 18.96
CA PHE A 84 -29.70 16.12 20.09
C PHE A 84 -28.78 14.93 19.92
N GLY A 85 -27.51 15.08 20.31
CA GLY A 85 -26.64 13.91 20.44
C GLY A 85 -27.17 12.96 21.51
N ASP A 86 -26.72 11.72 21.47
CA ASP A 86 -27.27 10.61 22.24
C ASP A 86 -26.18 9.72 22.90
N ALA A 87 -24.95 10.25 23.01
CA ALA A 87 -23.82 9.53 23.60
C ALA A 87 -24.12 8.97 25.02
N PRO A 88 -23.56 7.80 25.39
CA PRO A 88 -23.95 7.05 26.57
C PRO A 88 -23.74 7.76 27.91
N THR A 89 -24.55 7.37 28.90
CA THR A 89 -24.28 7.66 30.31
C THR A 89 -23.09 6.85 30.85
N ALA A 90 -22.54 7.29 31.98
CA ALA A 90 -21.49 6.55 32.72
C ALA A 90 -21.90 5.10 33.04
N SER A 91 -23.20 4.86 33.30
CA SER A 91 -23.70 3.50 33.56
C SER A 91 -23.80 2.62 32.32
N GLN A 92 -23.99 3.23 31.14
CA GLN A 92 -24.06 2.52 29.86
C GLN A 92 -22.66 2.21 29.32
N SER A 93 -21.74 3.19 29.37
CA SER A 93 -20.35 3.02 28.90
C SER A 93 -19.45 2.31 29.90
N GLY A 94 -19.71 2.47 31.20
CA GLY A 94 -18.82 2.03 32.27
C GLY A 94 -17.67 3.02 32.58
N PHE A 95 -17.68 4.21 31.97
CA PHE A 95 -16.67 5.25 32.18
C PHE A 95 -16.88 6.01 33.50
N ALA A 96 -15.90 6.86 33.83
CA ALA A 96 -15.91 7.62 35.08
C ALA A 96 -17.01 8.72 35.09
N SER A 97 -17.28 9.31 33.93
CA SER A 97 -18.24 10.40 33.72
C SER A 97 -19.31 10.03 32.68
N THR A 98 -20.34 10.88 32.60
CA THR A 98 -21.43 10.76 31.62
C THR A 98 -21.20 11.79 30.53
N TYR A 99 -21.30 11.38 29.26
CA TYR A 99 -21.23 12.31 28.15
C TYR A 99 -22.33 13.39 28.25
N PRO A 100 -22.03 14.65 27.89
CA PRO A 100 -22.99 15.73 27.93
C PRO A 100 -23.99 15.65 26.77
N THR A 101 -25.13 15.03 27.06
CA THR A 101 -26.16 14.65 26.08
C THR A 101 -27.51 15.35 26.33
N THR A 102 -27.94 15.48 27.58
CA THR A 102 -29.24 16.07 27.95
C THR A 102 -29.19 17.59 28.09
N LEU A 103 -30.33 18.26 28.04
CA LEU A 103 -30.42 19.71 28.26
C LEU A 103 -29.94 20.12 29.67
N LEU A 104 -30.09 19.24 30.67
CA LEU A 104 -29.65 19.50 32.05
C LEU A 104 -28.13 19.72 32.17
N ASN A 105 -27.34 19.08 31.29
CA ASN A 105 -25.89 19.23 31.22
C ASN A 105 -25.44 20.03 29.98
N ASP A 106 -26.31 20.89 29.45
CA ASP A 106 -26.09 21.69 28.23
C ASP A 106 -25.64 20.81 27.05
N GLY A 107 -26.31 19.67 26.87
CA GLY A 107 -26.08 18.73 25.79
C GLY A 107 -26.04 19.41 24.43
N THR A 108 -25.22 18.84 23.56
CA THR A 108 -25.16 19.25 22.15
C THR A 108 -26.53 19.15 21.52
N ARG A 109 -26.88 20.14 20.71
CA ARG A 109 -28.12 20.15 19.95
C ARG A 109 -28.03 21.06 18.75
N HIS A 110 -28.71 20.72 17.67
CA HIS A 110 -28.71 21.47 16.43
C HIS A 110 -30.13 21.82 16.01
N VAL A 111 -30.36 23.07 15.60
CA VAL A 111 -31.64 23.41 14.96
C VAL A 111 -31.68 22.72 13.60
N ILE A 112 -32.64 21.81 13.42
CA ILE A 112 -32.75 21.00 12.20
C ILE A 112 -32.97 21.89 10.97
N ASN A 113 -32.21 21.63 9.91
CA ASN A 113 -32.36 22.28 8.61
C ASN A 113 -32.08 21.30 7.45
N ASN A 114 -31.65 21.79 6.29
CA ASN A 114 -31.31 20.96 5.11
C ASN A 114 -29.83 20.56 5.04
N LEU A 115 -29.05 20.79 6.10
CA LEU A 115 -27.64 20.44 6.20
C LEU A 115 -27.48 19.39 7.31
N PHE A 116 -27.44 18.13 6.90
CA PHE A 116 -27.27 16.96 7.75
C PHE A 116 -26.17 16.05 7.18
N LEU A 117 -25.72 15.10 7.97
CA LEU A 117 -24.87 13.97 7.70
C LEU A 117 -25.75 12.79 7.24
N GLY A 118 -25.21 11.93 6.39
CA GLY A 118 -25.94 10.71 6.03
C GLY A 118 -27.19 10.92 5.16
N GLN A 119 -28.23 10.12 5.40
CA GLN A 119 -29.45 10.08 4.56
C GLN A 119 -30.59 10.96 5.06
N ALA A 120 -30.69 11.17 6.38
CA ALA A 120 -31.76 11.91 7.02
C ALA A 120 -31.26 12.47 8.36
N VAL A 121 -32.02 13.41 8.90
CA VAL A 121 -31.88 13.93 10.26
C VAL A 121 -33.23 13.78 10.93
N ASP A 122 -33.25 13.36 12.19
CA ASP A 122 -34.47 13.25 12.98
C ASP A 122 -34.51 14.27 14.14
N ALA A 123 -35.52 14.21 15.00
CA ALA A 123 -35.82 15.28 15.95
C ALA A 123 -36.10 14.76 17.37
N ASP A 124 -35.38 15.34 18.33
CA ASP A 124 -35.39 14.87 19.72
C ASP A 124 -35.97 15.88 20.70
N PRO A 125 -36.78 15.40 21.67
CA PRO A 125 -37.34 16.27 22.68
C PRO A 125 -36.32 16.72 23.75
N ASP A 126 -35.34 15.89 24.07
CA ASP A 126 -34.21 16.10 25.01
C ASP A 126 -33.34 14.85 24.88
N GLY A 127 -32.03 14.99 24.61
CA GLY A 127 -31.16 13.88 24.18
C GLY A 127 -31.40 12.56 24.92
N GLN A 128 -31.37 11.45 24.18
CA GLN A 128 -31.76 10.11 24.64
C GLN A 128 -30.56 9.16 24.76
N PRO A 129 -29.67 9.30 25.76
CA PRO A 129 -28.47 8.50 25.89
C PRO A 129 -28.69 6.99 25.69
N ASP A 130 -27.97 6.38 24.76
CA ASP A 130 -27.95 4.93 24.55
C ASP A 130 -26.53 4.34 24.66
N ALA A 131 -26.43 3.03 24.92
CA ALA A 131 -25.14 2.35 24.97
C ALA A 131 -24.44 2.25 23.61
N ALA A 132 -25.20 2.29 22.52
CA ALA A 132 -24.71 2.28 21.16
C ALA A 132 -24.58 3.68 20.53
N ALA A 133 -25.03 4.74 21.22
CA ALA A 133 -25.15 6.08 20.64
C ALA A 133 -25.92 6.04 19.29
N GLY A 134 -27.17 5.57 19.33
CA GLY A 134 -28.07 5.58 18.17
C GLY A 134 -27.78 4.53 17.09
N GLN A 135 -26.55 4.01 17.05
CA GLN A 135 -26.06 3.09 16.00
C GLN A 135 -26.80 1.72 15.87
N ASP A 136 -27.73 1.39 16.76
CA ASP A 136 -28.57 0.18 16.64
C ASP A 136 -30.05 0.56 16.71
N THR A 137 -30.83 -0.12 15.87
CA THR A 137 -32.30 -0.17 15.80
C THR A 137 -33.03 -0.52 17.10
N THR A 138 -32.34 -0.73 18.23
CA THR A 138 -32.90 -1.14 19.51
C THR A 138 -32.44 -0.26 20.69
N GLY A 139 -32.57 1.06 20.59
CA GLY A 139 -32.24 2.01 21.66
C GLY A 139 -32.65 3.42 21.28
N GLY A 140 -32.30 4.44 22.09
CA GLY A 140 -32.41 5.85 21.68
C GLY A 140 -33.82 6.40 21.36
N ASP A 141 -33.83 7.48 20.60
CA ASP A 141 -34.94 8.14 19.88
C ASP A 141 -35.48 7.35 18.67
N ASP A 142 -34.72 6.34 18.26
CA ASP A 142 -34.82 5.42 17.12
C ASP A 142 -36.13 4.58 17.00
N ASN A 143 -37.14 4.94 17.79
CA ASN A 143 -38.49 4.37 17.77
C ASN A 143 -39.29 4.77 16.49
N SER A 144 -38.63 5.40 15.50
CA SER A 144 -39.17 5.81 14.21
C SER A 144 -38.73 4.91 13.03
N GLY A 145 -37.66 4.12 13.19
CA GLY A 145 -37.39 2.92 12.38
C GLY A 145 -36.19 2.92 11.43
N ALA A 146 -35.23 3.83 11.58
CA ALA A 146 -33.88 3.71 11.01
C ALA A 146 -32.93 4.66 11.76
N ALA A 147 -31.85 4.11 12.33
CA ALA A 147 -30.75 4.88 12.93
C ALA A 147 -30.25 5.91 11.92
N ASP A 148 -30.31 7.18 12.28
CA ASP A 148 -29.82 8.29 11.45
C ASP A 148 -28.32 8.54 11.65
N GLU A 149 -27.65 7.83 12.56
CA GLU A 149 -26.18 7.72 12.63
C GLU A 149 -25.59 6.92 11.46
N ASP A 150 -25.92 7.30 10.24
CA ASP A 150 -25.45 6.72 8.98
C ASP A 150 -24.51 7.65 8.19
N GLY A 151 -24.21 8.84 8.74
CA GLY A 151 -23.35 9.83 8.14
C GLY A 151 -21.85 9.58 8.27
N VAL A 152 -21.39 8.90 9.32
CA VAL A 152 -19.96 8.69 9.60
C VAL A 152 -19.59 7.23 9.73
N PHE A 153 -18.43 6.86 9.17
CA PHE A 153 -17.84 5.54 9.36
C PHE A 153 -16.31 5.61 9.47
N VAL A 154 -15.72 4.61 10.14
CA VAL A 154 -14.26 4.46 10.26
C VAL A 154 -13.70 3.93 8.94
N ALA A 155 -13.01 4.80 8.19
CA ALA A 155 -12.39 4.43 6.91
C ALA A 155 -11.09 3.63 7.11
N ALA A 156 -10.33 3.93 8.15
CA ALA A 156 -9.18 3.13 8.55
C ALA A 156 -9.18 2.91 10.06
N SER A 157 -8.87 1.69 10.50
CA SER A 157 -8.88 1.33 11.93
C SER A 157 -8.13 2.33 12.80
N ILE A 158 -8.70 2.64 13.96
CA ILE A 158 -8.07 3.52 14.95
C ILE A 158 -7.16 2.64 15.81
N VAL A 159 -5.85 2.88 15.80
CA VAL A 159 -4.87 2.03 16.49
C VAL A 159 -4.13 2.85 17.53
N ALA A 160 -4.22 2.48 18.80
CA ALA A 160 -3.43 3.10 19.85
C ALA A 160 -2.01 2.50 19.91
N GLY A 161 -1.02 3.36 20.13
CA GLY A 161 0.34 2.95 20.48
C GLY A 161 0.79 3.60 21.79
N SER A 162 1.38 2.83 22.71
CA SER A 162 1.76 3.36 24.03
C SER A 162 2.82 4.47 23.99
N GLY A 163 3.62 4.55 22.92
CA GLY A 163 4.71 5.51 22.77
C GLY A 163 4.80 6.21 21.41
N VAL A 164 3.82 6.00 20.53
CA VAL A 164 3.83 6.50 19.16
C VAL A 164 2.46 7.07 18.80
N THR A 165 2.46 8.16 18.03
CA THR A 165 1.26 8.66 17.37
C THR A 165 1.06 7.86 16.09
N THR A 166 -0.15 7.33 15.90
CA THR A 166 -0.57 6.67 14.65
C THR A 166 -1.54 7.59 13.90
N ARG A 167 -1.92 7.20 12.69
CA ARG A 167 -2.92 7.90 11.88
C ARG A 167 -4.06 6.97 11.50
N SER A 168 -5.27 7.50 11.54
CA SER A 168 -6.51 6.86 11.12
C SER A 168 -7.33 7.85 10.26
N SER A 169 -8.48 7.42 9.76
CA SER A 169 -9.38 8.27 8.97
C SER A 169 -10.84 7.87 9.14
N PHE A 170 -11.71 8.87 9.01
CA PHE A 170 -13.17 8.72 8.91
C PHE A 170 -13.65 9.14 7.52
N GLY A 171 -14.69 8.49 7.04
CA GLY A 171 -15.50 9.02 5.95
C GLY A 171 -16.73 9.73 6.51
N ILE A 172 -16.99 10.93 6.01
CA ILE A 172 -18.07 11.82 6.44
C ILE A 172 -18.98 12.10 5.25
N THR A 173 -20.18 11.54 5.26
CA THR A 173 -21.20 11.76 4.23
C THR A 173 -21.98 13.01 4.60
N SER A 174 -21.83 14.10 3.86
CA SER A 174 -22.60 15.32 4.08
C SER A 174 -23.66 15.53 2.99
N SER A 175 -24.84 15.99 3.36
CA SER A 175 -25.91 16.39 2.42
C SER A 175 -25.57 17.66 1.61
N GLY A 176 -24.61 18.47 2.07
CA GLY A 176 -24.33 19.79 1.53
C GLY A 176 -22.95 20.33 1.90
N THR A 177 -22.69 21.58 1.51
CA THR A 177 -21.45 22.28 1.92
C THR A 177 -21.57 22.79 3.34
N GLY A 178 -20.58 22.49 4.19
CA GLY A 178 -20.62 22.87 5.60
C GLY A 178 -19.25 22.84 6.29
N LYS A 179 -19.28 22.97 7.61
CA LYS A 179 -18.14 22.89 8.51
C LYS A 179 -18.37 21.76 9.51
N LEU A 180 -17.38 20.87 9.62
CA LEU A 180 -17.37 19.78 10.59
C LEU A 180 -16.47 20.11 11.78
N ASP A 181 -17.02 20.02 12.98
CA ASP A 181 -16.28 19.95 14.24
C ASP A 181 -16.50 18.55 14.85
N ALA A 182 -15.44 17.88 15.28
CA ALA A 182 -15.57 16.51 15.80
C ALA A 182 -14.59 16.19 16.92
N TRP A 183 -14.99 15.25 17.78
CA TRP A 183 -14.23 14.82 18.94
C TRP A 183 -14.20 13.29 19.07
N LEU A 184 -13.14 12.77 19.71
CA LEU A 184 -12.98 11.37 20.07
C LEU A 184 -12.36 11.29 21.48
N ASP A 185 -13.05 10.60 22.40
CA ASP A 185 -12.60 10.41 23.79
C ASP A 185 -11.48 9.35 23.81
N PHE A 186 -10.23 9.79 23.77
CA PHE A 186 -9.08 8.89 23.71
C PHE A 186 -8.72 8.25 25.05
N ASN A 187 -9.22 8.82 26.15
CA ASN A 187 -8.86 8.40 27.50
C ASN A 187 -10.00 7.67 28.25
N GLN A 188 -11.14 7.48 27.58
CA GLN A 188 -12.33 6.77 28.05
C GLN A 188 -12.84 7.31 29.39
N ASN A 189 -12.79 8.63 29.58
CA ASN A 189 -13.28 9.27 30.81
C ASN A 189 -14.76 9.64 30.76
N GLY A 190 -15.39 9.65 29.57
CA GLY A 190 -16.79 10.02 29.39
C GLY A 190 -17.03 11.52 29.17
N ASP A 191 -16.02 12.26 28.71
CA ASP A 191 -16.12 13.65 28.22
C ASP A 191 -15.18 13.89 27.01
N TRP A 192 -15.22 15.10 26.44
CA TRP A 192 -14.37 15.50 25.29
C TRP A 192 -13.60 16.80 25.56
N ASP A 193 -13.44 17.15 26.84
CA ASP A 193 -12.88 18.45 27.26
C ASP A 193 -11.34 18.41 27.33
N ASP A 194 -10.72 17.25 27.08
CA ASP A 194 -9.28 17.08 27.15
C ASP A 194 -8.54 17.56 25.88
N SER A 195 -7.31 18.01 26.08
CA SER A 195 -6.45 18.45 24.98
C SER A 195 -6.10 17.29 24.06
N GLY A 196 -6.46 17.39 22.79
CA GLY A 196 -6.17 16.39 21.76
C GLY A 196 -7.36 15.52 21.38
N GLU A 197 -8.50 15.68 22.07
CA GLU A 197 -9.73 14.94 21.75
C GLU A 197 -10.54 15.59 20.64
N GLN A 198 -10.39 16.90 20.40
CA GLN A 198 -10.95 17.53 19.21
C GLN A 198 -10.14 17.13 17.98
N ILE A 199 -10.69 16.23 17.16
CA ILE A 199 -10.04 15.64 15.99
C ILE A 199 -10.27 16.46 14.71
N PHE A 200 -11.38 17.20 14.62
CA PHE A 200 -11.66 18.13 13.51
C PHE A 200 -12.14 19.48 14.04
N THR A 201 -11.61 20.58 13.46
CA THR A 201 -11.95 21.95 13.84
C THR A 201 -12.36 22.73 12.59
N SER A 202 -13.67 22.87 12.41
CA SER A 202 -14.31 23.62 11.32
C SER A 202 -13.77 23.24 9.95
N VAL A 203 -13.62 21.94 9.72
CA VAL A 203 -13.13 21.39 8.45
C VAL A 203 -14.20 21.59 7.39
N ASP A 204 -13.81 22.13 6.23
CA ASP A 204 -14.70 22.24 5.07
C ASP A 204 -15.10 20.85 4.58
N VAL A 205 -16.41 20.62 4.47
CA VAL A 205 -16.98 19.43 3.84
C VAL A 205 -17.88 19.83 2.68
N GLU A 206 -17.91 19.00 1.65
CA GLU A 206 -18.77 19.14 0.48
C GLU A 206 -19.86 18.07 0.47
N ALA A 207 -20.88 18.23 -0.37
CA ALA A 207 -21.91 17.21 -0.52
C ALA A 207 -21.32 15.88 -1.01
N GLY A 208 -21.68 14.77 -0.36
CA GLY A 208 -21.13 13.44 -0.58
C GLY A 208 -20.12 13.03 0.51
N VAL A 209 -19.34 11.98 0.23
CA VAL A 209 -18.34 11.44 1.16
C VAL A 209 -17.08 12.29 1.16
N ASN A 210 -16.66 12.71 2.34
CA ASN A 210 -15.44 13.45 2.61
C ASN A 210 -14.52 12.57 3.45
N LEU A 211 -13.32 12.26 2.94
CA LEU A 211 -12.37 11.40 3.63
C LEU A 211 -11.38 12.25 4.43
N LEU A 212 -11.46 12.16 5.76
CA LEU A 212 -10.72 13.02 6.68
C LEU A 212 -9.81 12.18 7.59
N SER A 213 -8.52 12.51 7.61
CA SER A 213 -7.53 11.82 8.44
C SER A 213 -7.33 12.51 9.79
N LEU A 214 -7.11 11.72 10.84
CA LEU A 214 -6.81 12.17 12.19
C LEU A 214 -5.53 11.53 12.74
N ASP A 215 -4.89 12.22 13.68
CA ASP A 215 -3.82 11.65 14.48
C ASP A 215 -4.42 11.01 15.74
N VAL A 216 -3.99 9.79 16.05
CA VAL A 216 -4.33 9.09 17.30
C VAL A 216 -3.18 9.34 18.28
N PRO A 217 -3.40 10.05 19.39
CA PRO A 217 -2.34 10.39 20.34
C PRO A 217 -1.65 9.15 20.93
N ALA A 218 -0.34 9.26 21.19
CA ALA A 218 0.38 8.26 21.93
C ALA A 218 -0.22 8.08 23.33
N GLY A 219 -0.47 6.82 23.74
CA GLY A 219 -1.09 6.50 25.02
C GLY A 219 -2.62 6.58 25.05
N ALA A 220 -3.28 6.71 23.89
CA ALA A 220 -4.73 6.45 23.78
C ALA A 220 -5.08 5.07 24.36
N ILE A 221 -6.25 4.95 24.99
CA ILE A 221 -6.67 3.72 25.66
C ILE A 221 -7.42 2.83 24.65
N PRO A 222 -6.96 1.58 24.41
CA PRO A 222 -7.69 0.63 23.59
C PRO A 222 -9.07 0.27 24.17
N GLY A 223 -10.05 0.01 23.31
CA GLY A 223 -11.42 -0.30 23.69
C GLY A 223 -12.46 0.55 22.95
N ASN A 224 -13.72 0.34 23.27
CA ASN A 224 -14.81 1.16 22.74
C ASN A 224 -14.79 2.53 23.44
N THR A 225 -15.09 3.60 22.70
CA THR A 225 -15.17 4.96 23.22
C THR A 225 -16.09 5.84 22.38
N GLY A 226 -16.51 6.98 22.92
CA GLY A 226 -17.42 7.92 22.26
C GLY A 226 -16.72 8.87 21.29
N ALA A 227 -17.29 9.02 20.10
CA ALA A 227 -16.98 10.06 19.14
C ALA A 227 -18.22 10.93 18.91
N ARG A 228 -18.01 12.21 18.60
CA ARG A 228 -19.08 13.19 18.32
C ARG A 228 -18.75 13.96 17.06
N PHE A 229 -19.71 14.08 16.15
CA PHE A 229 -19.57 14.80 14.90
C PHE A 229 -20.66 15.87 14.82
N ARG A 230 -20.26 17.13 14.69
CA ARG A 230 -21.18 18.27 14.60
C ARG A 230 -20.99 18.97 13.26
N LEU A 231 -22.01 18.91 12.41
CA LEU A 231 -22.05 19.60 11.14
C LEU A 231 -22.82 20.92 11.30
N SER A 232 -22.29 22.03 10.79
CA SER A 232 -23.02 23.31 10.75
C SER A 232 -22.54 24.19 9.58
N SER A 233 -23.26 25.28 9.31
CA SER A 233 -22.80 26.22 8.27
C SER A 233 -21.63 27.10 8.71
N ALA A 234 -21.48 27.34 10.02
CA ALA A 234 -20.50 28.28 10.57
C ALA A 234 -19.23 27.61 11.12
N GLY A 235 -19.36 26.40 11.69
CA GLY A 235 -18.31 25.75 12.48
C GLY A 235 -17.97 26.49 13.78
N GLY A 236 -16.93 26.00 14.45
CA GLY A 236 -16.42 26.55 15.71
C GLY A 236 -17.27 26.13 16.90
N LEU A 237 -17.93 24.98 16.79
CA LEU A 237 -18.76 24.42 17.83
C LEU A 237 -17.90 23.81 18.96
N ALA A 238 -18.44 23.84 20.17
CA ALA A 238 -17.90 23.11 21.32
C ALA A 238 -18.45 21.67 21.32
N PRO A 239 -17.99 20.74 22.16
CA PRO A 239 -18.65 19.43 22.28
C PRO A 239 -20.06 19.52 22.89
N THR A 240 -20.42 20.66 23.49
CA THR A 240 -21.70 20.93 24.15
C THR A 240 -22.42 22.16 23.56
N GLY A 241 -23.67 22.36 23.97
CA GLY A 241 -24.46 23.54 23.63
C GLY A 241 -25.08 23.55 22.23
N GLU A 242 -25.84 24.61 21.98
CA GLU A 242 -26.66 24.80 20.77
C GLU A 242 -25.86 25.23 19.55
N ALA A 243 -26.13 24.59 18.41
CA ALA A 243 -25.79 25.11 17.10
C ALA A 243 -27.02 25.74 16.43
N PRO A 244 -26.86 26.90 15.74
CA PRO A 244 -27.97 27.56 15.05
C PRO A 244 -28.56 26.77 13.89
N ASP A 245 -27.83 25.78 13.39
CA ASP A 245 -28.20 24.95 12.26
C ASP A 245 -27.34 23.68 12.19
N GLY A 246 -27.77 22.72 11.37
CA GLY A 246 -27.02 21.52 11.05
C GLY A 246 -27.53 20.28 11.78
N GLU A 247 -26.61 19.40 12.13
CA GLU A 247 -26.89 18.15 12.84
C GLU A 247 -25.70 17.74 13.73
N VAL A 248 -25.98 16.93 14.75
CA VAL A 248 -25.02 16.21 15.57
C VAL A 248 -25.29 14.70 15.54
N GLU A 249 -24.25 13.92 15.22
CA GLU A 249 -24.29 12.46 15.36
C GLU A 249 -23.22 12.03 16.38
N ASP A 250 -23.56 11.07 17.24
CA ASP A 250 -22.63 10.42 18.17
C ASP A 250 -22.36 8.97 17.75
N TYR A 251 -21.18 8.45 18.08
CA TYR A 251 -20.76 7.11 17.67
C TYR A 251 -19.96 6.40 18.74
N ILE A 252 -20.16 5.09 18.90
CA ILE A 252 -19.23 4.23 19.62
C ILE A 252 -18.24 3.61 18.63
N VAL A 253 -16.99 4.01 18.75
CA VAL A 253 -15.89 3.50 17.91
C VAL A 253 -14.93 2.67 18.74
N THR A 254 -14.24 1.73 18.09
CA THR A 254 -13.25 0.88 18.74
C THR A 254 -11.83 1.36 18.43
N ILE A 255 -11.06 1.63 19.48
CA ILE A 255 -9.61 1.83 19.41
C ILE A 255 -8.94 0.48 19.61
N LEU A 256 -8.19 0.03 18.61
CA LEU A 256 -7.43 -1.23 18.66
C LEU A 256 -6.14 -1.07 19.47
N ASP A 257 -5.75 -2.13 20.16
CA ASP A 257 -4.48 -2.20 20.89
C ASP A 257 -3.35 -2.55 19.91
N GLY A 258 -2.58 -1.55 19.49
CA GLY A 258 -1.42 -1.74 18.61
C GLY A 258 -0.27 -2.50 19.28
N ASP A 259 -0.20 -2.53 20.62
CA ASP A 259 0.84 -3.25 21.34
C ASP A 259 0.51 -4.75 21.52
N ALA A 260 -0.75 -5.13 21.30
CA ALA A 260 -1.19 -6.52 21.27
C ALA A 260 -1.02 -7.21 19.89
N ALA A 261 -0.52 -6.49 18.88
CA ALA A 261 -0.44 -6.92 17.48
C ALA A 261 -1.79 -7.48 16.97
N GLY A 262 -2.68 -6.56 16.59
CA GLY A 262 -4.01 -6.88 16.06
C GLY A 262 -4.08 -6.82 14.54
N GLY A 263 -5.12 -7.43 13.97
CA GLY A 263 -5.49 -7.18 12.58
C GLY A 263 -6.13 -5.81 12.44
N VAL A 264 -5.62 -4.98 11.52
CA VAL A 264 -6.21 -3.70 11.15
C VAL A 264 -7.03 -3.85 9.89
N ALA A 265 -8.11 -3.10 9.78
CA ALA A 265 -8.92 -2.99 8.58
C ALA A 265 -8.87 -1.56 8.01
N VAL A 266 -8.80 -1.46 6.70
CA VAL A 266 -8.96 -0.24 5.92
C VAL A 266 -10.03 -0.50 4.86
N ARG A 267 -11.00 0.40 4.78
CA ARG A 267 -12.11 0.34 3.85
C ARG A 267 -11.84 1.32 2.71
N ILE A 268 -11.97 0.83 1.48
CA ILE A 268 -11.97 1.62 0.24
C ILE A 268 -13.43 1.89 -0.08
N GLU A 269 -13.85 3.14 0.10
CA GLU A 269 -15.27 3.48 0.08
C GLU A 269 -15.81 3.73 -1.34
N PRO A 270 -17.12 3.52 -1.57
CA PRO A 270 -17.77 3.92 -2.80
C PRO A 270 -17.54 5.42 -3.08
N GLY A 271 -16.89 5.74 -4.21
CA GLY A 271 -16.62 7.12 -4.61
C GLY A 271 -15.25 7.68 -4.20
N VAL A 272 -14.46 6.92 -3.42
CA VAL A 272 -13.01 7.10 -3.35
C VAL A 272 -12.42 6.43 -4.60
N PRO A 273 -11.35 6.96 -5.23
CA PRO A 273 -10.72 6.24 -6.33
C PRO A 273 -10.29 4.87 -5.83
N GLY A 274 -10.74 3.82 -6.52
CA GLY A 274 -10.45 2.41 -6.26
C GLY A 274 -8.98 2.06 -6.44
N THR A 275 -8.10 2.81 -5.79
CA THR A 275 -6.67 2.57 -5.75
C THR A 275 -6.17 2.90 -4.35
N LEU A 276 -5.70 1.86 -3.67
CA LEU A 276 -5.08 1.94 -2.36
C LEU A 276 -3.60 1.62 -2.51
N ASP A 277 -2.74 2.59 -2.22
CA ASP A 277 -1.30 2.41 -2.20
C ASP A 277 -0.84 2.06 -0.79
N ILE A 278 -0.25 0.88 -0.64
CA ILE A 278 0.44 0.46 0.58
C ILE A 278 1.93 0.64 0.38
N VAL A 279 2.51 1.55 1.17
CA VAL A 279 3.92 1.92 1.11
C VAL A 279 4.56 1.85 2.48
N SER A 280 5.86 1.57 2.52
CA SER A 280 6.66 1.66 3.73
C SER A 280 7.35 3.03 3.84
N ASP A 281 7.29 3.65 5.01
CA ASP A 281 7.98 4.89 5.33
C ASP A 281 8.82 4.68 6.60
N GLY A 282 10.08 4.28 6.43
CA GLY A 282 10.88 3.76 7.53
C GLY A 282 10.33 2.43 8.04
N ASP A 283 10.00 2.38 9.34
CA ASP A 283 9.37 1.22 9.99
C ASP A 283 7.83 1.30 9.95
N ASP A 284 7.25 2.39 9.46
CA ASP A 284 5.81 2.56 9.37
C ASP A 284 5.24 1.93 8.10
N VAL A 285 4.07 1.32 8.24
CA VAL A 285 3.16 1.00 7.14
C VAL A 285 2.22 2.18 6.94
N VAL A 286 2.15 2.66 5.71
CA VAL A 286 1.35 3.82 5.32
C VAL A 286 0.39 3.42 4.21
N LEU A 287 -0.88 3.72 4.38
CA LEU A 287 -1.90 3.49 3.36
C LEU A 287 -2.41 4.82 2.82
N ARG A 288 -2.48 4.91 1.49
CA ARG A 288 -2.91 6.12 0.80
C ARG A 288 -3.98 5.80 -0.22
N SER A 289 -5.03 6.60 -0.23
CA SER A 289 -5.87 6.72 -1.42
C SER A 289 -5.58 8.05 -2.08
N VAL A 290 -5.14 7.99 -3.34
CA VAL A 290 -4.71 9.16 -4.10
C VAL A 290 -3.59 9.92 -3.37
N ALA A 291 -3.91 11.08 -2.79
CA ALA A 291 -2.98 11.95 -2.07
C ALA A 291 -3.26 11.99 -0.55
N ILE A 292 -4.29 11.28 -0.09
CA ILE A 292 -4.72 11.29 1.31
C ILE A 292 -4.07 10.09 2.01
N GLU A 293 -3.40 10.36 3.13
CA GLU A 293 -2.87 9.31 4.01
C GLU A 293 -3.97 8.84 4.95
N LEU A 294 -4.53 7.67 4.68
CA LEU A 294 -5.67 7.10 5.41
C LEU A 294 -5.24 6.46 6.73
N PHE A 295 -4.04 5.88 6.73
CA PHE A 295 -3.54 5.14 7.86
C PHE A 295 -2.02 5.22 7.92
N ARG A 296 -1.51 5.25 9.15
CA ARG A 296 -0.09 5.07 9.47
C ARG A 296 0.08 4.42 10.82
N ALA A 297 0.84 3.34 10.89
CA ALA A 297 1.33 2.78 12.15
C ALA A 297 2.66 2.05 11.93
N PRO A 298 3.50 1.90 12.97
CA PRO A 298 4.65 1.01 12.92
C PRO A 298 4.25 -0.41 12.49
N GLY A 299 4.99 -1.00 11.55
CA GLY A 299 4.70 -2.35 11.05
C GLY A 299 4.74 -3.42 12.15
N SER A 300 5.49 -3.19 13.23
CA SER A 300 5.51 -4.09 14.41
C SER A 300 4.21 -4.11 15.21
N GLN A 301 3.32 -3.14 15.00
CA GLN A 301 1.99 -3.09 15.64
C GLN A 301 0.90 -3.77 14.80
N LEU A 302 1.26 -4.28 13.62
CA LEU A 302 0.33 -4.86 12.65
C LEU A 302 0.61 -6.35 12.47
N ASP A 303 -0.40 -7.20 12.68
CA ASP A 303 -0.34 -8.65 12.40
C ASP A 303 -1.16 -9.05 11.17
N ARG A 304 -2.07 -8.20 10.70
CA ARG A 304 -2.83 -8.42 9.47
C ARG A 304 -3.35 -7.09 8.95
N LEU A 305 -3.35 -6.90 7.64
CA LEU A 305 -4.00 -5.76 7.01
C LEU A 305 -5.18 -6.26 6.18
N ASN A 306 -6.39 -5.85 6.54
CA ASN A 306 -7.58 -6.14 5.75
C ASN A 306 -7.93 -4.92 4.89
N ALA A 307 -7.85 -5.04 3.56
CA ALA A 307 -8.29 -4.02 2.61
C ALA A 307 -9.65 -4.43 2.05
N ILE A 308 -10.70 -3.67 2.38
CA ILE A 308 -12.07 -3.96 1.96
C ILE A 308 -12.39 -3.06 0.77
N GLY A 309 -12.73 -3.65 -0.38
CA GLY A 309 -13.16 -2.96 -1.59
C GLY A 309 -14.62 -2.47 -1.53
N ASN A 310 -15.03 -1.75 -2.57
CA ASN A 310 -16.41 -1.34 -2.85
C ASN A 310 -16.97 -2.13 -4.05
N ASP A 311 -18.16 -1.75 -4.55
CA ASP A 311 -18.78 -2.39 -5.73
C ASP A 311 -18.23 -1.89 -7.09
N GLY A 312 -17.07 -1.23 -7.09
CA GLY A 312 -16.38 -0.72 -8.28
C GLY A 312 -15.02 -1.38 -8.48
N ASP A 313 -14.36 -1.07 -9.61
CA ASP A 313 -13.02 -1.61 -9.89
C ASP A 313 -11.99 -1.05 -8.88
N ASP A 314 -11.48 -1.92 -8.01
CA ASP A 314 -10.49 -1.58 -7.00
C ASP A 314 -9.09 -2.13 -7.32
N THR A 315 -8.06 -1.40 -6.90
CA THR A 315 -6.66 -1.74 -7.11
C THR A 315 -5.87 -1.57 -5.82
N LEU A 316 -5.28 -2.65 -5.34
CA LEU A 316 -4.38 -2.65 -4.20
C LEU A 316 -2.92 -2.65 -4.68
N ASN A 317 -2.24 -1.52 -4.57
CA ASN A 317 -0.84 -1.40 -4.95
C ASN A 317 0.07 -1.67 -3.73
N VAL A 318 0.98 -2.62 -3.87
CA VAL A 318 1.92 -3.04 -2.82
C VAL A 318 3.35 -2.81 -3.26
N ALA A 319 4.02 -1.85 -2.63
CA ALA A 319 5.40 -1.48 -2.99
C ALA A 319 6.46 -2.41 -2.40
N LYS A 320 6.22 -3.00 -1.22
CA LYS A 320 7.16 -3.92 -0.58
C LYS A 320 6.48 -4.88 0.39
N LEU A 321 6.28 -6.11 -0.04
CA LEU A 321 5.76 -7.21 0.79
C LEU A 321 6.54 -7.37 2.11
N ASP A 322 7.86 -7.53 2.10
CA ASP A 322 8.57 -7.83 3.36
C ASP A 322 8.55 -6.72 4.44
N ALA A 323 8.32 -5.45 4.07
CA ALA A 323 8.20 -4.35 5.05
C ALA A 323 6.77 -4.17 5.57
N ILE A 324 5.79 -4.74 4.87
CA ILE A 324 4.37 -4.62 5.15
C ILE A 324 3.85 -5.92 5.80
N PHE A 325 4.53 -7.06 5.61
CA PHE A 325 4.00 -8.40 5.88
C PHE A 325 4.86 -9.18 6.90
N SER A 326 4.54 -9.02 8.19
CA SER A 326 4.58 -10.14 9.14
C SER A 326 3.21 -10.84 9.24
N GLY A 327 2.26 -10.40 8.40
CA GLY A 327 0.83 -10.59 8.54
C GLY A 327 0.14 -10.58 7.18
N MET A 328 -0.94 -11.35 7.04
CA MET A 328 -1.61 -11.55 5.75
C MET A 328 -2.30 -10.24 5.28
N ILE A 329 -2.35 -10.00 3.97
CA ILE A 329 -3.35 -9.07 3.41
C ILE A 329 -4.62 -9.89 3.27
N GLY A 330 -5.67 -9.48 3.97
CA GLY A 330 -7.02 -9.96 3.74
C GLY A 330 -7.82 -8.94 2.93
N GLY A 331 -8.80 -9.34 2.15
CA GLY A 331 -9.72 -8.43 1.48
C GLY A 331 -10.88 -9.17 0.83
N ASP A 332 -12.06 -8.58 0.92
CA ASP A 332 -13.16 -8.79 -0.02
C ASP A 332 -13.12 -7.59 -0.95
N ALA A 333 -12.75 -7.80 -2.21
CA ALA A 333 -12.65 -6.71 -3.18
C ALA A 333 -14.02 -6.26 -3.72
N GLY A 334 -15.12 -6.89 -3.26
CA GLY A 334 -16.47 -6.48 -3.63
C GLY A 334 -16.86 -6.98 -5.02
N ALA A 335 -17.63 -6.17 -5.74
CA ALA A 335 -17.99 -6.44 -7.13
C ALA A 335 -17.18 -5.51 -8.03
N GLY A 336 -16.67 -6.00 -9.15
CA GLY A 336 -15.85 -5.15 -10.01
C GLY A 336 -14.90 -5.98 -10.85
N ASN A 337 -13.89 -5.32 -11.41
CA ASN A 337 -12.67 -5.98 -11.84
C ASN A 337 -11.52 -5.51 -10.94
N ASP A 338 -11.24 -6.31 -9.93
CA ASP A 338 -10.37 -5.97 -8.83
C ASP A 338 -8.96 -6.52 -9.02
N ALA A 339 -7.96 -5.75 -8.57
CA ALA A 339 -6.57 -6.02 -8.86
C ALA A 339 -5.66 -5.88 -7.64
N LEU A 340 -4.87 -6.92 -7.35
CA LEU A 340 -3.68 -6.81 -6.50
C LEU A 340 -2.45 -6.57 -7.36
N ARG A 341 -1.71 -5.48 -7.12
CA ARG A 341 -0.54 -5.11 -7.90
C ARG A 341 0.72 -4.96 -7.07
N LEU A 342 1.76 -5.72 -7.39
CA LEU A 342 3.10 -5.54 -6.85
C LEU A 342 3.82 -4.45 -7.66
N THR A 343 4.08 -3.29 -7.04
CA THR A 343 4.70 -2.14 -7.74
C THR A 343 6.22 -2.08 -7.55
N GLY A 344 6.75 -2.73 -6.51
CA GLY A 344 8.17 -2.81 -6.18
C GLY A 344 8.98 -3.82 -6.99
N SER A 345 10.04 -4.34 -6.38
CA SER A 345 10.97 -5.31 -6.98
C SER A 345 11.43 -6.32 -5.94
N GLY A 346 11.73 -7.54 -6.34
CA GLY A 346 12.23 -8.61 -5.46
C GLY A 346 11.19 -9.15 -4.50
N GLN A 347 9.90 -8.94 -4.79
CA GLN A 347 8.82 -9.36 -3.93
C GLN A 347 8.38 -10.79 -4.24
N SER A 348 8.01 -11.57 -3.23
CA SER A 348 7.50 -12.93 -3.40
C SER A 348 6.12 -13.05 -2.76
N LEU A 349 5.10 -13.33 -3.57
CA LEU A 349 3.74 -13.59 -3.12
C LEU A 349 3.44 -15.09 -3.25
N ASP A 350 3.38 -15.79 -2.13
CA ASP A 350 3.01 -17.21 -2.11
C ASP A 350 1.59 -17.38 -1.57
N LEU A 351 0.63 -17.50 -2.47
CA LEU A 351 -0.78 -17.66 -2.12
C LEU A 351 -1.06 -19.00 -1.43
N THR A 352 -0.20 -20.01 -1.61
CA THR A 352 -0.36 -21.33 -0.97
C THR A 352 -0.10 -21.27 0.55
N GLN A 353 0.55 -20.21 1.02
CA GLN A 353 0.86 -19.99 2.43
C GLN A 353 -0.13 -19.01 3.09
N ILE A 354 -1.09 -18.49 2.33
CA ILE A 354 -2.13 -17.59 2.82
C ILE A 354 -3.40 -18.42 3.02
N ALA A 355 -4.16 -18.15 4.08
CA ALA A 355 -5.41 -18.86 4.28
C ALA A 355 -6.45 -18.43 3.24
N ASP A 356 -7.23 -19.37 2.72
CA ASP A 356 -8.23 -19.15 1.67
C ASP A 356 -9.28 -18.08 2.01
N ALA A 357 -9.49 -17.83 3.30
CA ALA A 357 -10.43 -16.83 3.79
C ALA A 357 -9.87 -15.40 3.75
N ASP A 358 -8.56 -15.23 3.60
CA ASP A 358 -7.94 -13.91 3.70
C ASP A 358 -8.03 -13.16 2.37
N ILE A 359 -7.64 -13.73 1.22
CA ILE A 359 -7.71 -13.02 -0.07
C ILE A 359 -8.89 -13.53 -0.91
N GLN A 360 -9.87 -12.67 -1.18
CA GLN A 360 -11.05 -13.00 -1.98
C GLN A 360 -11.49 -11.84 -2.88
N GLY A 361 -12.27 -12.17 -3.91
CA GLY A 361 -12.88 -11.22 -4.83
C GLY A 361 -11.92 -10.60 -5.84
N LEU A 362 -10.70 -11.12 -6.05
CA LEU A 362 -9.78 -10.55 -7.05
C LEU A 362 -9.93 -11.21 -8.42
N GLU A 363 -10.10 -10.41 -9.45
CA GLU A 363 -10.01 -10.87 -10.84
C GLU A 363 -8.58 -10.82 -11.38
N THR A 364 -7.72 -9.95 -10.85
CA THR A 364 -6.36 -9.72 -11.37
C THR A 364 -5.28 -9.73 -10.28
N ILE A 365 -4.19 -10.45 -10.56
CA ILE A 365 -2.91 -10.29 -9.86
C ILE A 365 -1.86 -9.80 -10.85
N ASP A 366 -1.28 -8.65 -10.56
CA ASP A 366 -0.26 -8.01 -11.38
C ASP A 366 1.07 -7.93 -10.65
N ILE A 367 2.06 -8.70 -11.12
CA ILE A 367 3.41 -8.70 -10.55
C ILE A 367 4.43 -7.95 -11.41
N THR A 368 3.99 -7.15 -12.39
CA THR A 368 4.83 -6.41 -13.36
C THR A 368 5.57 -5.20 -12.79
N GLY A 369 5.88 -5.19 -11.49
CA GLY A 369 6.52 -4.09 -10.79
C GLY A 369 7.88 -3.67 -11.36
N SER A 370 8.52 -2.71 -10.70
CA SER A 370 9.79 -2.12 -11.16
C SER A 370 10.99 -3.07 -11.33
N GLY A 371 10.88 -4.32 -10.85
CA GLY A 371 11.86 -5.38 -11.08
C GLY A 371 11.25 -6.75 -10.80
N ASP A 372 12.08 -7.79 -10.84
CA ASP A 372 11.68 -9.20 -10.78
C ASP A 372 10.88 -9.53 -9.50
N ASN A 373 9.68 -10.07 -9.65
CA ASN A 373 8.83 -10.55 -8.56
C ASN A 373 8.46 -12.01 -8.77
N ALA A 374 8.02 -12.68 -7.71
CA ALA A 374 7.58 -14.06 -7.73
C ALA A 374 6.12 -14.20 -7.27
N LEU A 375 5.38 -15.10 -7.93
CA LEU A 375 4.03 -15.50 -7.55
C LEU A 375 3.94 -17.03 -7.49
N THR A 376 3.38 -17.58 -6.42
CA THR A 376 3.03 -19.00 -6.32
C THR A 376 1.54 -19.12 -6.02
N LEU A 377 0.85 -20.00 -6.77
CA LEU A 377 -0.58 -20.29 -6.61
C LEU A 377 -0.89 -21.70 -7.16
N ASN A 378 -2.03 -22.26 -6.80
CA ASN A 378 -2.58 -23.47 -7.42
C ASN A 378 -4.07 -23.29 -7.78
N ASP A 379 -4.75 -24.36 -8.22
CA ASP A 379 -6.15 -24.31 -8.63
C ASP A 379 -7.13 -23.99 -7.50
N GLU A 380 -6.86 -24.43 -6.27
CA GLU A 380 -7.67 -24.11 -5.09
C GLU A 380 -7.70 -22.60 -4.84
N GLU A 381 -6.55 -21.94 -4.88
CA GLU A 381 -6.42 -20.49 -4.71
C GLU A 381 -7.15 -19.71 -5.80
N VAL A 382 -7.14 -20.19 -7.06
CA VAL A 382 -7.91 -19.54 -8.13
C VAL A 382 -9.41 -19.57 -7.83
N LEU A 383 -9.93 -20.71 -7.35
CA LEU A 383 -11.34 -20.86 -7.00
C LEU A 383 -11.72 -20.07 -5.74
N ASN A 384 -10.81 -19.95 -4.77
CA ASN A 384 -11.05 -19.23 -3.53
C ASN A 384 -10.95 -17.71 -3.71
N ILE A 385 -9.99 -17.24 -4.52
CA ILE A 385 -9.78 -15.82 -4.80
C ILE A 385 -10.83 -15.28 -5.77
N SER A 386 -11.20 -16.04 -6.80
CA SER A 386 -12.20 -15.65 -7.79
C SER A 386 -13.41 -16.62 -7.80
N PRO A 387 -14.20 -16.69 -6.71
CA PRO A 387 -15.28 -17.66 -6.58
C PRO A 387 -16.49 -17.39 -7.50
N THR A 388 -16.55 -16.21 -8.12
CA THR A 388 -17.65 -15.80 -9.00
C THR A 388 -17.43 -16.23 -10.45
N THR A 389 -16.19 -16.21 -10.92
CA THR A 389 -15.84 -16.50 -12.33
C THR A 389 -14.96 -17.73 -12.51
N ASP A 390 -14.45 -18.30 -11.41
CA ASP A 390 -13.42 -19.35 -11.39
C ASP A 390 -12.16 -18.97 -12.22
N THR A 391 -11.98 -17.69 -12.53
CA THR A 391 -10.98 -17.21 -13.49
C THR A 391 -10.11 -16.11 -12.88
N LEU A 392 -8.80 -16.33 -12.82
CA LEU A 392 -7.84 -15.33 -12.36
C LEU A 392 -6.95 -14.84 -13.51
N VAL A 393 -6.76 -13.53 -13.62
CA VAL A 393 -5.84 -12.91 -14.56
C VAL A 393 -4.49 -12.70 -13.87
N VAL A 394 -3.42 -13.29 -14.41
CA VAL A 394 -2.07 -13.10 -13.89
C VAL A 394 -1.25 -12.30 -14.89
N ARG A 395 -0.82 -11.10 -14.49
CA ARG A 395 0.06 -10.24 -15.30
C ARG A 395 1.48 -10.34 -14.78
N HIS A 396 2.43 -10.60 -15.66
CA HIS A 396 3.86 -10.62 -15.32
C HIS A 396 4.71 -10.19 -16.51
N ASN A 397 5.95 -9.77 -16.25
CA ASN A 397 6.90 -9.30 -17.27
C ASN A 397 8.16 -10.19 -17.32
N GLY A 398 9.15 -9.77 -18.11
CA GLY A 398 10.43 -10.48 -18.22
C GLY A 398 11.26 -10.28 -16.95
N GLY A 399 11.55 -11.37 -16.23
CA GLY A 399 12.27 -11.37 -14.96
C GLY A 399 11.43 -11.95 -13.82
N ASP A 400 10.10 -11.78 -13.92
CA ASP A 400 9.15 -12.37 -12.98
C ASP A 400 9.10 -13.90 -13.08
N ILE A 401 8.82 -14.54 -11.94
CA ILE A 401 8.64 -15.99 -11.81
C ILE A 401 7.21 -16.27 -11.35
N VAL A 402 6.50 -17.13 -12.07
CA VAL A 402 5.18 -17.61 -11.62
C VAL A 402 5.19 -19.13 -11.53
N ASN A 403 4.85 -19.66 -10.37
CA ASN A 403 4.63 -21.08 -10.13
C ASN A 403 3.13 -21.35 -10.01
N TYR A 404 2.55 -21.94 -11.05
CA TYR A 404 1.12 -22.24 -11.14
C TYR A 404 0.71 -23.55 -10.45
N GLY A 405 1.65 -24.35 -9.93
CA GLY A 405 1.37 -25.71 -9.47
C GLY A 405 1.15 -26.69 -10.62
N ALA A 406 0.86 -27.96 -10.30
CA ALA A 406 0.81 -29.07 -11.26
C ALA A 406 -0.60 -29.41 -11.74
N GLY A 407 -0.71 -30.03 -12.92
CA GLY A 407 -1.96 -30.60 -13.44
C GLY A 407 -2.70 -29.73 -14.46
N TRP A 408 -2.28 -28.49 -14.68
CA TRP A 408 -2.91 -27.57 -15.64
C TRP A 408 -2.84 -28.06 -17.08
N THR A 409 -3.96 -27.94 -17.78
CA THR A 409 -4.01 -28.05 -19.25
C THR A 409 -3.82 -26.69 -19.88
N VAL A 410 -3.07 -26.69 -20.97
CA VAL A 410 -2.56 -25.49 -21.61
C VAL A 410 -3.41 -25.21 -22.85
N ASP A 411 -4.39 -24.31 -22.71
CA ASP A 411 -5.42 -24.06 -23.71
C ASP A 411 -4.94 -23.11 -24.83
N PRO A 412 -5.65 -23.08 -25.98
CA PRO A 412 -5.38 -22.10 -27.01
C PRO A 412 -5.46 -20.67 -26.44
N PRO A 413 -4.49 -19.81 -26.76
CA PRO A 413 -4.51 -18.42 -26.31
C PRO A 413 -5.75 -17.69 -26.83
N SER A 414 -6.23 -16.71 -26.06
CA SER A 414 -7.37 -15.87 -26.41
C SER A 414 -6.95 -14.41 -26.56
N LEU A 415 -7.81 -13.62 -27.21
CA LEU A 415 -7.66 -12.17 -27.31
C LEU A 415 -8.83 -11.54 -26.56
N PHE A 416 -8.54 -10.76 -25.54
CA PHE A 416 -9.56 -10.04 -24.77
C PHE A 416 -9.23 -8.55 -24.81
N ASN A 417 -10.14 -7.73 -25.34
CA ASN A 417 -9.95 -6.28 -25.51
C ASN A 417 -8.63 -5.87 -26.20
N GLY A 418 -8.11 -6.70 -27.12
CA GLY A 418 -6.86 -6.46 -27.82
C GLY A 418 -5.58 -6.91 -27.08
N GLU A 419 -5.73 -7.52 -25.91
CA GLU A 419 -4.66 -8.08 -25.11
C GLU A 419 -4.60 -9.61 -25.27
N PHE A 420 -3.38 -10.16 -25.45
CA PHE A 420 -3.19 -11.61 -25.52
C PHE A 420 -3.23 -12.23 -24.15
N ARG A 421 -3.95 -13.34 -24.05
CA ARG A 421 -4.08 -14.11 -22.82
C ARG A 421 -3.78 -15.57 -23.11
N HIS A 422 -2.74 -16.10 -22.47
CA HIS A 422 -2.50 -17.53 -22.46
C HIS A 422 -3.40 -18.14 -21.40
N VAL A 423 -4.00 -19.28 -21.70
CA VAL A 423 -5.02 -19.88 -20.82
C VAL A 423 -4.47 -21.17 -20.24
N LEU A 424 -4.51 -21.29 -18.92
CA LEU A 424 -4.40 -22.55 -18.20
C LEU A 424 -5.77 -22.93 -17.66
N GLN A 425 -6.12 -24.22 -17.71
CA GLN A 425 -7.34 -24.74 -17.12
C GLN A 425 -7.07 -26.00 -16.30
N LEU A 426 -7.69 -26.09 -15.11
CA LEU A 426 -7.69 -27.30 -14.28
C LEU A 426 -9.06 -27.44 -13.61
N GLY A 427 -9.87 -28.39 -14.08
CA GLY A 427 -11.25 -28.51 -13.63
C GLY A 427 -12.07 -27.26 -13.99
N LEU A 428 -12.58 -26.56 -12.96
CA LEU A 428 -13.28 -25.28 -13.11
C LEU A 428 -12.32 -24.09 -13.10
N ALA A 429 -11.15 -24.22 -12.46
CA ALA A 429 -10.20 -23.13 -12.33
C ALA A 429 -9.58 -22.77 -13.68
N VAL A 430 -9.52 -21.47 -13.97
CA VAL A 430 -8.94 -20.91 -15.19
C VAL A 430 -7.95 -19.81 -14.81
N ILE A 431 -6.74 -19.87 -15.37
CA ILE A 431 -5.77 -18.77 -15.27
C ILE A 431 -5.57 -18.16 -16.65
N GLN A 432 -5.76 -16.85 -16.74
CA GLN A 432 -5.46 -16.05 -17.92
C GLN A 432 -4.15 -15.29 -17.71
N VAL A 433 -3.09 -15.77 -18.32
CA VAL A 433 -1.76 -15.18 -18.21
C VAL A 433 -1.57 -14.10 -19.28
N VAL A 434 -1.28 -12.90 -18.82
CA VAL A 434 -0.89 -11.74 -19.64
C VAL A 434 0.60 -11.52 -19.46
N ASN A 435 1.36 -11.79 -20.51
CA ASN A 435 2.81 -11.52 -20.54
C ASN A 435 3.11 -10.33 -21.48
N THR A 436 3.96 -9.41 -21.02
CA THR A 436 4.48 -8.28 -21.83
C THR A 436 5.34 -8.73 -23.03
N THR A 437 5.74 -10.00 -23.11
CA THR A 437 6.47 -10.61 -24.24
C THR A 437 5.64 -11.74 -24.88
N PRO A 438 4.70 -11.46 -25.80
CA PRO A 438 3.76 -12.47 -26.34
C PRO A 438 4.44 -13.58 -27.16
N SER A 439 5.69 -13.37 -27.58
CA SER A 439 6.46 -14.33 -28.37
C SER A 439 7.28 -15.30 -27.52
N ARG A 440 7.27 -15.13 -26.20
CA ARG A 440 7.90 -16.02 -25.22
C ARG A 440 6.86 -16.94 -24.61
N ASN A 441 7.20 -18.22 -24.46
CA ASN A 441 6.33 -19.15 -23.75
C ASN A 441 6.27 -18.73 -22.27
N PRO A 442 5.09 -18.36 -21.73
CA PRO A 442 4.97 -17.86 -20.36
C PRO A 442 5.07 -18.96 -19.30
N PHE A 443 4.90 -20.23 -19.67
CA PHE A 443 4.90 -21.35 -18.73
C PHE A 443 6.27 -22.04 -18.66
N LEU A 444 6.89 -22.22 -19.83
CA LEU A 444 8.19 -22.87 -19.95
C LEU A 444 8.99 -22.17 -21.07
N PRO A 445 9.78 -21.12 -20.74
CA PRO A 445 10.44 -20.27 -21.73
C PRO A 445 11.33 -21.02 -22.74
N LEU A 446 11.87 -22.18 -22.34
CA LEU A 446 12.76 -23.01 -23.14
C LEU A 446 12.05 -24.09 -23.96
N ASP A 447 10.71 -24.11 -23.96
CA ASP A 447 9.87 -24.97 -24.80
C ASP A 447 9.10 -24.10 -25.83
N PRO A 448 9.70 -23.77 -26.99
CA PRO A 448 9.05 -23.01 -28.04
C PRO A 448 7.82 -23.69 -28.63
N ASN A 449 7.71 -25.02 -28.59
CA ASN A 449 6.57 -25.72 -29.19
C ASN A 449 5.41 -25.97 -28.23
N ARG A 450 5.60 -25.67 -26.94
CA ARG A 450 4.57 -25.76 -25.89
C ARG A 450 4.03 -27.18 -25.75
N ASN A 451 4.86 -28.21 -25.97
CA ASN A 451 4.48 -29.61 -25.74
C ASN A 451 4.65 -30.02 -24.26
N GLY A 452 5.21 -29.15 -23.42
CA GLY A 452 5.43 -29.37 -22.00
C GLY A 452 6.80 -29.94 -21.64
N GLU A 453 7.68 -30.17 -22.62
CA GLU A 453 9.02 -30.73 -22.40
C GLU A 453 10.08 -29.92 -23.17
N VAL A 454 11.22 -29.64 -22.54
CA VAL A 454 12.37 -29.08 -23.25
C VAL A 454 13.15 -30.22 -23.89
N SER A 455 13.08 -30.33 -25.21
CA SER A 455 13.66 -31.40 -26.02
C SER A 455 14.59 -30.85 -27.10
N PRO A 456 15.39 -31.70 -27.78
CA PRO A 456 16.20 -31.24 -28.92
C PRO A 456 15.40 -30.58 -30.05
N VAL A 457 14.10 -30.87 -30.18
CA VAL A 457 13.23 -30.21 -31.17
C VAL A 457 13.08 -28.71 -30.85
N ASP A 458 13.07 -28.35 -29.57
CA ASP A 458 12.94 -26.98 -29.09
C ASP A 458 14.10 -26.09 -29.48
N ALA A 459 15.30 -26.66 -29.62
CA ALA A 459 16.44 -25.95 -30.17
C ALA A 459 16.31 -25.74 -31.69
N LEU A 460 15.68 -26.67 -32.42
CA LEU A 460 15.57 -26.61 -33.88
C LEU A 460 14.62 -25.52 -34.37
N LEU A 461 13.59 -25.17 -33.59
CA LEU A 461 12.59 -24.18 -33.96
C LEU A 461 13.18 -22.76 -34.14
N PRO A 462 13.88 -22.18 -33.13
CA PRO A 462 14.56 -20.91 -33.30
C PRO A 462 15.67 -20.99 -34.36
N ILE A 463 16.42 -22.10 -34.45
CA ILE A 463 17.44 -22.28 -35.50
C ILE A 463 16.82 -22.22 -36.91
N ASN A 464 15.75 -22.94 -37.15
CA ASN A 464 15.08 -22.97 -38.46
C ASN A 464 14.49 -21.59 -38.79
N SER A 465 13.83 -20.95 -37.83
CA SER A 465 13.34 -19.57 -37.98
C SER A 465 14.46 -18.59 -38.36
N LEU A 466 15.63 -18.68 -37.69
CA LEU A 466 16.79 -17.84 -37.99
C LEU A 466 17.40 -18.13 -39.36
N ASN A 467 17.44 -19.40 -39.77
CA ASN A 467 17.93 -19.78 -41.10
C ASN A 467 17.01 -19.30 -42.22
N GLU A 468 15.69 -19.28 -41.98
CA GLU A 468 14.69 -18.87 -42.96
C GLU A 468 14.54 -17.36 -43.06
N ASN A 469 14.52 -16.67 -41.93
CA ASN A 469 14.11 -15.26 -41.84
C ASN A 469 15.19 -14.33 -41.29
N GLY A 470 16.31 -14.88 -40.80
CA GLY A 470 17.34 -14.12 -40.09
C GLY A 470 16.90 -13.62 -38.71
N PRO A 471 17.83 -13.00 -37.96
CA PRO A 471 17.51 -12.32 -36.72
C PRO A 471 16.59 -11.12 -36.96
N ARG A 472 15.50 -11.00 -36.19
CA ARG A 472 14.47 -9.97 -36.39
C ARG A 472 13.69 -9.65 -35.11
N PRO A 473 13.13 -8.44 -34.99
CA PRO A 473 12.13 -8.14 -33.97
C PRO A 473 10.90 -9.03 -34.13
N LEU A 474 10.34 -9.47 -33.02
CA LEU A 474 9.09 -10.23 -32.94
C LEU A 474 8.00 -9.28 -32.44
N ALA A 475 7.20 -8.76 -33.36
CA ALA A 475 6.07 -7.90 -33.01
C ALA A 475 4.93 -8.75 -32.43
N ALA A 476 4.22 -8.19 -31.44
CA ALA A 476 2.97 -8.78 -30.96
C ALA A 476 2.00 -8.97 -32.14
N PRO A 477 1.43 -10.17 -32.34
CA PRO A 477 0.51 -10.40 -33.44
C PRO A 477 -0.76 -9.56 -33.28
N PRO A 478 -1.47 -9.18 -34.35
CA PRO A 478 -2.71 -8.38 -34.22
C PRO A 478 -3.93 -9.21 -33.77
N SER A 479 -3.86 -10.54 -33.80
CA SER A 479 -4.96 -11.44 -33.44
C SER A 479 -4.47 -12.85 -33.06
N VAL A 480 -5.30 -13.64 -32.38
CA VAL A 480 -5.01 -15.05 -32.04
C VAL A 480 -4.76 -15.89 -33.28
N GLY A 481 -5.53 -15.68 -34.35
CA GLY A 481 -5.35 -16.39 -35.63
C GLY A 481 -4.05 -16.05 -36.36
N THR A 482 -3.29 -15.08 -35.85
CA THR A 482 -1.97 -14.67 -36.37
C THR A 482 -0.84 -14.93 -35.39
N LEU A 483 -1.11 -15.58 -34.25
CA LEU A 483 -0.04 -16.02 -33.35
C LEU A 483 0.85 -17.02 -34.10
N PRO A 484 2.18 -16.86 -34.04
CA PRO A 484 3.08 -17.88 -34.55
C PRO A 484 2.82 -19.19 -33.80
N GLU A 485 2.92 -20.30 -34.52
CA GLU A 485 2.73 -21.66 -33.98
C GLU A 485 3.75 -22.01 -32.88
N PHE A 486 4.86 -21.25 -32.80
CA PHE A 486 5.97 -21.47 -31.87
C PHE A 486 6.42 -20.16 -31.20
N TYR A 487 6.90 -20.26 -29.96
CA TYR A 487 7.47 -19.17 -29.16
C TYR A 487 8.97 -19.06 -29.37
N LEU A 488 9.38 -18.19 -30.30
CA LEU A 488 10.76 -18.13 -30.78
C LEU A 488 11.70 -17.26 -29.91
N ASP A 489 11.16 -16.64 -28.86
CA ASP A 489 11.83 -15.70 -27.98
C ASP A 489 12.02 -16.33 -26.59
N ALA A 490 13.12 -17.05 -26.39
CA ALA A 490 13.35 -17.77 -25.14
C ALA A 490 13.83 -16.82 -24.03
N ASN A 491 14.61 -15.79 -24.39
CA ASN A 491 15.16 -14.83 -23.44
C ASN A 491 14.20 -13.67 -23.09
N GLY A 492 13.14 -13.47 -23.86
CA GLY A 492 12.11 -12.45 -23.62
C GLY A 492 12.52 -11.04 -24.05
N ASP A 493 13.43 -10.88 -25.00
CA ASP A 493 13.85 -9.56 -25.49
C ASP A 493 13.01 -9.05 -26.68
N ASN A 494 11.92 -9.74 -27.02
CA ASN A 494 11.07 -9.52 -28.19
C ASN A 494 11.84 -9.57 -29.51
N PHE A 495 12.92 -10.35 -29.58
CA PHE A 495 13.75 -10.45 -30.77
C PHE A 495 14.18 -11.90 -31.01
N SER A 496 13.88 -12.43 -32.20
CA SER A 496 14.41 -13.74 -32.58
C SER A 496 15.89 -13.61 -32.92
N SER A 497 16.77 -14.21 -32.12
CA SER A 497 18.21 -14.19 -32.32
C SER A 497 18.88 -15.54 -31.96
N PRO A 498 20.17 -15.73 -32.29
CA PRO A 498 20.89 -16.95 -31.92
C PRO A 498 20.92 -17.25 -30.41
N ILE A 499 20.69 -16.26 -29.55
CA ILE A 499 20.64 -16.48 -28.10
C ILE A 499 19.46 -17.38 -27.70
N ASP A 500 18.33 -17.29 -28.40
CA ASP A 500 17.12 -18.06 -28.08
C ASP A 500 17.37 -19.56 -28.29
N ALA A 501 18.01 -19.90 -29.40
CA ALA A 501 18.46 -21.27 -29.67
C ALA A 501 19.52 -21.72 -28.67
N LEU A 502 20.48 -20.85 -28.33
CA LEU A 502 21.58 -21.20 -27.45
C LEU A 502 21.11 -21.50 -26.02
N LEU A 503 20.09 -20.78 -25.52
CA LEU A 503 19.51 -21.03 -24.20
C LEU A 503 18.94 -22.45 -24.10
N VAL A 504 18.16 -22.86 -25.11
CA VAL A 504 17.59 -24.22 -25.16
C VAL A 504 18.71 -25.27 -25.27
N ILE A 505 19.70 -25.04 -26.12
CA ILE A 505 20.85 -25.95 -26.28
C ILE A 505 21.65 -26.10 -24.98
N ASN A 506 21.88 -25.00 -24.27
CA ASN A 506 22.62 -25.04 -23.01
C ASN A 506 21.86 -25.83 -21.95
N PHE A 507 20.54 -25.62 -21.85
CA PHE A 507 19.69 -26.40 -20.95
C PHE A 507 19.75 -27.90 -21.26
N LEU A 508 19.65 -28.28 -22.54
CA LEU A 508 19.72 -29.69 -22.95
C LEU A 508 21.09 -30.34 -22.75
N ASN A 509 22.16 -29.52 -22.70
CA ASN A 509 23.52 -29.99 -22.47
C ASN A 509 23.93 -29.94 -21.00
N ASP A 510 23.06 -29.48 -20.11
CA ASP A 510 23.30 -29.51 -18.67
C ASP A 510 23.17 -30.96 -18.17
N PRO A 511 24.27 -31.60 -17.73
CA PRO A 511 24.26 -33.00 -17.31
C PRO A 511 23.47 -33.25 -16.01
N THR A 512 22.99 -32.21 -15.33
CA THR A 512 22.10 -32.34 -14.16
C THR A 512 20.63 -32.53 -14.51
N GLY A 513 20.23 -32.25 -15.76
CA GLY A 513 18.85 -32.34 -16.23
C GLY A 513 18.63 -33.49 -17.21
N ASN A 514 18.31 -34.69 -16.69
CA ASN A 514 17.31 -35.64 -17.23
C ASN A 514 17.58 -37.08 -16.78
N ALA A 515 16.74 -37.59 -15.89
CA ALA A 515 16.32 -38.99 -15.91
C ALA A 515 14.78 -39.00 -16.03
N GLU A 516 14.28 -39.86 -16.89
CA GLU A 516 12.94 -39.86 -17.46
C GLU A 516 11.78 -39.91 -16.45
N GLY A 517 10.74 -39.12 -16.73
CA GLY A 517 9.35 -39.41 -16.41
C GLY A 517 8.94 -39.39 -14.93
N GLU A 518 8.79 -38.20 -14.34
CA GLU A 518 7.61 -37.79 -13.56
C GLU A 518 7.63 -36.26 -13.49
N ALA A 519 6.56 -35.61 -13.92
CA ALA A 519 6.37 -34.18 -13.72
C ALA A 519 6.25 -33.91 -12.22
N VAL A 520 7.35 -33.45 -11.61
CA VAL A 520 7.33 -32.76 -10.34
C VAL A 520 7.74 -31.31 -10.63
N LEU A 521 6.74 -30.45 -10.69
CA LEU A 521 6.93 -29.02 -10.47
C LEU A 521 7.33 -28.86 -9.00
N THR A 522 8.64 -28.94 -8.73
CA THR A 522 9.36 -28.33 -7.60
C THR A 522 10.84 -28.72 -7.73
N HIS A 523 11.77 -27.76 -7.69
CA HIS A 523 12.43 -27.41 -6.43
C HIS A 523 13.30 -26.14 -6.60
N PRO A 524 13.43 -25.33 -5.53
CA PRO A 524 14.20 -24.09 -5.47
C PRO A 524 15.71 -24.38 -5.44
N ASP A 525 16.49 -23.30 -5.43
CA ASP A 525 17.95 -23.24 -5.35
C ASP A 525 18.70 -23.18 -6.68
N LEU A 526 18.44 -22.11 -7.45
CA LEU A 526 19.50 -21.44 -8.20
C LEU A 526 19.89 -20.17 -7.45
N VAL A 527 20.70 -20.36 -6.39
CA VAL A 527 21.49 -19.28 -5.83
C VAL A 527 22.46 -18.83 -6.91
N PHE A 528 22.20 -17.68 -7.51
CA PHE A 528 23.24 -16.96 -8.24
C PHE A 528 24.37 -16.65 -7.24
N VAL A 529 25.50 -17.36 -7.36
CA VAL A 529 26.75 -16.87 -6.80
C VAL A 529 27.09 -15.60 -7.56
N THR A 530 26.68 -14.47 -6.98
CA THR A 530 27.09 -13.15 -7.42
C THR A 530 28.60 -13.06 -7.21
N ALA A 531 29.37 -13.15 -8.29
CA ALA A 531 30.70 -12.57 -8.29
C ALA A 531 30.51 -11.06 -8.09
N VAL A 532 30.84 -10.56 -6.91
CA VAL A 532 30.75 -9.15 -6.54
C VAL A 532 31.70 -8.35 -7.42
N ALA A 533 31.23 -7.87 -8.58
CA ALA A 533 31.80 -6.73 -9.26
C ALA A 533 31.21 -5.47 -8.59
N SER A 534 31.81 -5.02 -7.50
CA SER A 534 31.43 -3.73 -6.91
C SER A 534 31.81 -2.61 -7.87
N MET A 535 30.83 -2.05 -8.59
CA MET A 535 30.87 -0.67 -9.02
C MET A 535 29.62 0.02 -8.48
N PRO A 536 29.75 1.08 -7.65
CA PRO A 536 28.60 1.88 -7.25
C PRO A 536 27.97 2.53 -8.49
N ARG A 537 26.68 2.29 -8.71
CA ARG A 537 25.86 2.94 -9.72
C ARG A 537 25.61 4.38 -9.26
N GLY A 538 26.43 5.30 -9.76
CA GLY A 538 26.39 6.70 -9.36
C GLY A 538 27.28 7.59 -10.23
N SER A 539 27.18 7.49 -11.55
CA SER A 539 27.55 8.59 -12.44
C SER A 539 26.82 8.46 -13.78
N VAL A 540 26.41 9.62 -14.28
CA VAL A 540 25.59 9.90 -15.47
C VAL A 540 25.95 9.02 -16.66
N VAL A 541 24.95 8.31 -17.21
CA VAL A 541 25.02 7.70 -18.54
C VAL A 541 24.96 8.84 -19.55
N ASP A 542 26.10 9.24 -20.12
CA ASP A 542 26.07 9.90 -21.43
C ASP A 542 25.91 8.82 -22.49
N GLN A 543 24.82 8.94 -23.22
CA GLN A 543 24.24 7.92 -24.07
C GLN A 543 24.88 8.02 -25.47
N HIS A 544 26.18 7.71 -25.59
CA HIS A 544 26.85 7.66 -26.89
C HIS A 544 28.16 6.86 -26.83
N ASP A 545 28.09 5.53 -26.87
CA ASP A 545 29.13 4.73 -27.54
C ASP A 545 28.64 3.30 -27.81
N LYS A 546 28.66 2.91 -29.09
CA LYS A 546 28.17 1.61 -29.60
C LYS A 546 29.27 0.56 -29.79
N ASP A 547 30.50 0.82 -29.34
CA ASP A 547 31.67 -0.01 -29.69
C ASP A 547 32.39 -0.69 -28.50
N ALA A 548 31.74 -0.85 -27.34
CA ALA A 548 32.31 -1.53 -26.16
C ALA A 548 32.39 -3.07 -26.26
N SER A 549 32.69 -3.64 -27.44
CA SER A 549 32.75 -5.10 -27.65
C SER A 549 34.14 -5.72 -27.49
N ALA A 550 35.19 -4.96 -27.20
CA ALA A 550 36.58 -5.44 -27.24
C ALA A 550 37.18 -5.88 -25.88
N ALA A 551 36.54 -5.61 -24.73
CA ALA A 551 37.09 -5.88 -23.40
C ALA A 551 36.52 -7.12 -22.67
N LYS A 552 35.82 -8.03 -23.38
CA LYS A 552 35.26 -9.26 -22.79
C LYS A 552 36.30 -10.39 -22.78
N GLY A 553 37.03 -10.58 -21.67
CA GLY A 553 37.90 -11.76 -21.51
C GLY A 553 38.86 -11.82 -20.32
N PHE A 554 38.91 -10.80 -19.44
CA PHE A 554 39.85 -10.76 -18.31
C PHE A 554 39.13 -10.82 -16.96
N ALA A 555 39.61 -11.65 -16.04
CA ALA A 555 39.12 -11.75 -14.67
C ALA A 555 40.23 -11.35 -13.68
N THR A 556 39.92 -10.43 -12.76
CA THR A 556 40.81 -10.05 -11.64
C THR A 556 40.10 -10.38 -10.34
N ILE A 557 40.71 -11.23 -9.52
CA ILE A 557 40.16 -11.65 -8.22
C ILE A 557 41.10 -11.13 -7.13
N VAL A 558 40.54 -10.39 -6.16
CA VAL A 558 41.28 -9.82 -5.03
C VAL A 558 40.65 -10.32 -3.72
N VAL A 559 41.43 -11.02 -2.91
CA VAL A 559 41.00 -11.53 -1.60
C VAL A 559 41.92 -10.97 -0.53
N GLY A 560 41.33 -10.32 0.48
CA GLY A 560 42.07 -9.80 1.63
C GLY A 560 41.20 -9.79 2.88
N ARG A 561 41.81 -9.96 4.05
CA ARG A 561 41.10 -9.90 5.33
C ARG A 561 40.69 -8.46 5.64
N VAL A 562 39.41 -8.26 5.97
CA VAL A 562 38.87 -6.95 6.35
C VAL A 562 39.33 -6.63 7.78
N GLY A 563 40.51 -6.02 7.89
CA GLY A 563 40.96 -5.39 9.12
C GLY A 563 40.47 -3.94 9.20
N GLN A 564 39.50 -3.69 10.08
CA GLN A 564 39.23 -2.42 10.80
C GLN A 564 39.78 -1.13 10.13
N HIS A 565 39.23 -0.70 9.00
CA HIS A 565 39.35 0.68 8.54
C HIS A 565 38.07 1.08 7.82
N GLU A 566 37.42 2.15 8.30
CA GLU A 566 36.15 2.68 7.83
C GLU A 566 36.13 2.92 6.31
N PRO A 567 34.99 2.71 5.63
CA PRO A 567 34.83 3.10 4.24
C PRO A 567 34.86 4.65 4.12
N PRO A 568 35.58 5.23 3.15
CA PRO A 568 35.60 6.67 2.99
C PRO A 568 34.26 7.20 2.48
N ALA A 569 33.84 8.34 3.02
CA ALA A 569 32.60 9.04 2.70
C ALA A 569 32.42 9.31 1.19
N GLN A 570 31.21 9.07 0.68
CA GLN A 570 30.78 9.39 -0.68
C GLN A 570 30.98 10.89 -0.98
N GLY A 571 31.65 11.24 -2.09
CA GLY A 571 31.61 12.60 -2.64
C GLY A 571 32.91 13.26 -3.11
N LYS A 572 34.07 12.59 -3.17
CA LYS A 572 35.27 13.19 -3.79
C LYS A 572 35.46 12.72 -5.23
N SER A 573 35.27 13.63 -6.19
CA SER A 573 35.73 13.44 -7.58
C SER A 573 37.26 13.34 -7.59
N PHE A 574 37.82 12.23 -8.06
CA PHE A 574 39.27 12.09 -8.24
C PHE A 574 39.72 12.89 -9.46
N ALA A 575 40.48 13.96 -9.22
CA ALA A 575 41.04 14.83 -10.25
C ALA A 575 42.11 14.11 -11.08
N THR A 576 42.03 14.26 -12.40
CA THR A 576 43.03 13.85 -13.39
C THR A 576 44.25 14.75 -13.32
N GLY A 577 45.24 14.38 -12.49
CA GLY A 577 46.54 15.03 -12.41
C GLY A 577 47.61 14.23 -13.15
N THR A 578 48.40 14.95 -13.96
CA THR A 578 49.70 14.73 -14.64
C THR A 578 50.60 13.49 -14.42
N GLU A 579 50.25 12.49 -13.62
CA GLU A 579 51.07 11.26 -13.39
C GLU A 579 50.83 10.15 -14.43
N ASP A 580 49.82 10.26 -15.30
CA ASP A 580 49.44 9.20 -16.26
C ASP A 580 50.41 9.02 -17.45
N ALA A 581 51.28 10.00 -17.75
CA ALA A 581 52.17 9.93 -18.93
C ALA A 581 53.36 8.98 -18.72
N ASP A 582 54.03 9.04 -17.57
CA ASP A 582 55.15 8.14 -17.23
C ASP A 582 54.68 6.70 -17.01
N LEU A 583 53.41 6.53 -16.63
CA LEU A 583 52.80 5.24 -16.33
C LEU A 583 52.45 4.45 -17.61
N LEU A 584 51.98 5.14 -18.66
CA LEU A 584 51.72 4.54 -19.97
C LEU A 584 53.01 4.04 -20.64
N ASP A 585 54.12 4.77 -20.46
CA ASP A 585 55.44 4.36 -20.97
C ASP A 585 55.99 3.12 -20.23
N ALA A 586 55.73 2.99 -18.93
CA ALA A 586 56.10 1.80 -18.16
C ALA A 586 55.27 0.55 -18.53
N ILE A 587 53.99 0.74 -18.88
CA ILE A 587 53.08 -0.33 -19.34
C ILE A 587 53.50 -0.82 -20.74
N ASP A 588 53.81 0.08 -21.67
CA ASP A 588 54.33 -0.29 -22.99
C ASP A 588 55.70 -1.01 -22.87
N ALA A 589 56.55 -0.63 -21.90
CA ALA A 589 57.82 -1.31 -21.63
C ALA A 589 57.67 -2.70 -20.98
N PHE A 590 56.61 -2.95 -20.21
CA PHE A 590 56.34 -4.26 -19.60
C PHE A 590 55.75 -5.24 -20.61
N PHE A 591 54.71 -4.85 -21.35
CA PHE A 591 54.08 -5.71 -22.37
C PHE A 591 54.94 -5.84 -23.64
N GLY A 592 55.74 -4.81 -23.97
CA GLY A 592 56.73 -4.88 -25.05
C GLY A 592 57.80 -5.95 -24.85
N LYS A 593 58.09 -6.36 -23.61
CA LYS A 593 58.99 -7.50 -23.31
C LYS A 593 58.40 -8.86 -23.66
N PHE A 594 57.07 -8.96 -23.79
CA PHE A 594 56.34 -10.17 -24.16
C PHE A 594 55.92 -10.18 -25.64
N GLY A 595 56.33 -9.19 -26.44
CA GLY A 595 56.05 -9.13 -27.88
C GLY A 595 54.62 -8.72 -28.24
N PHE A 596 53.82 -8.27 -27.28
CA PHE A 596 52.45 -7.80 -27.51
C PHE A 596 52.44 -6.27 -27.68
N GLY A 597 52.05 -5.79 -28.86
CA GLY A 597 51.65 -4.40 -29.05
C GLY A 597 50.18 -4.25 -28.66
N LEU A 598 49.88 -3.48 -27.61
CA LEU A 598 48.51 -3.12 -27.25
C LEU A 598 47.94 -2.23 -28.37
N CYS A 599 47.01 -2.76 -29.16
CA CYS A 599 46.58 -2.14 -30.41
C CYS A 599 45.42 -1.12 -30.28
N ASP A 600 44.88 -0.86 -29.08
CA ASP A 600 43.97 0.27 -28.89
C ASP A 600 44.08 0.94 -27.50
N ARG A 601 43.41 2.10 -27.37
CA ARG A 601 43.39 2.97 -26.20
C ARG A 601 42.51 2.43 -25.06
N GLU A 602 41.56 1.54 -25.35
CA GLU A 602 40.63 0.95 -24.38
C GLU A 602 41.24 -0.25 -23.64
N THR A 603 42.05 -1.05 -24.33
CA THR A 603 42.84 -2.14 -23.76
C THR A 603 43.89 -1.59 -22.79
N LYS A 604 44.44 -0.40 -23.09
CA LYS A 604 45.31 0.36 -22.18
C LYS A 604 44.55 0.89 -20.94
N HIS A 605 43.28 1.27 -21.07
CA HIS A 605 42.42 1.64 -19.94
C HIS A 605 42.04 0.43 -19.07
N GLY A 606 41.74 -0.74 -19.66
CA GLY A 606 41.48 -1.97 -18.92
C GLY A 606 42.68 -2.42 -18.08
N ALA A 607 43.89 -2.35 -18.65
CA ALA A 607 45.14 -2.62 -17.93
C ALA A 607 45.42 -1.58 -16.82
N SER A 608 45.05 -0.31 -17.01
CA SER A 608 45.22 0.72 -15.96
C SER A 608 44.22 0.56 -14.80
N LEU A 609 43.01 0.05 -15.07
CA LEU A 609 42.03 -0.34 -14.05
C LEU A 609 42.51 -1.55 -13.22
N VAL A 610 43.06 -2.58 -13.87
CA VAL A 610 43.69 -3.73 -13.19
C VAL A 610 44.87 -3.27 -12.32
N HIS A 611 45.67 -2.31 -12.79
CA HIS A 611 46.75 -1.74 -12.00
C HIS A 611 46.27 -0.83 -10.85
N ARG A 612 45.22 -0.02 -11.04
CA ARG A 612 44.59 0.75 -9.94
C ARG A 612 44.12 -0.18 -8.82
N THR A 613 43.52 -1.32 -9.15
CA THR A 613 43.14 -2.34 -8.16
C THR A 613 44.35 -2.98 -7.47
N LEU A 614 45.45 -3.23 -8.21
CA LEU A 614 46.72 -3.75 -7.66
C LEU A 614 47.49 -2.76 -6.78
N VAL A 615 47.30 -1.45 -6.97
CA VAL A 615 47.95 -0.37 -6.20
C VAL A 615 47.12 0.06 -4.99
N ILE A 616 45.79 -0.05 -5.04
CA ILE A 616 44.88 0.40 -3.97
C ILE A 616 44.89 -0.51 -2.72
N ARG A 617 45.40 -1.74 -2.79
CA ARG A 617 45.55 -2.63 -1.62
C ARG A 617 46.96 -3.23 -1.52
N GLN A 618 47.94 -2.41 -1.11
CA GLN A 618 49.28 -2.87 -0.73
C GLN A 618 49.32 -3.38 0.72
N SER A 619 48.45 -4.34 1.08
CA SER A 619 48.63 -5.04 2.38
C SER A 619 49.37 -6.35 2.15
N ASP A 620 50.27 -6.72 3.09
CA ASP A 620 50.96 -8.02 3.06
C ASP A 620 49.99 -9.21 3.22
N ASP A 621 48.72 -8.95 3.52
CA ASP A 621 47.66 -9.92 3.77
C ASP A 621 46.58 -9.92 2.65
N THR A 622 47.01 -9.68 1.41
CA THR A 622 46.13 -9.70 0.24
C THR A 622 46.70 -10.59 -0.86
N LEU A 623 45.90 -11.58 -1.26
CA LEU A 623 46.14 -12.41 -2.43
C LEU A 623 45.46 -11.76 -3.65
N VAL A 624 46.23 -11.52 -4.70
CA VAL A 624 45.73 -11.06 -6.00
C VAL A 624 45.98 -12.14 -7.05
N LEU A 625 44.92 -12.53 -7.75
CA LEU A 625 44.95 -13.44 -8.89
C LEU A 625 44.48 -12.71 -10.15
N PHE A 626 45.23 -12.87 -11.24
CA PHE A 626 44.90 -12.37 -12.55
C PHE A 626 44.91 -13.52 -13.55
N THR A 627 43.81 -13.70 -14.28
CA THR A 627 43.72 -14.69 -15.35
C THR A 627 42.82 -14.21 -16.49
N SER A 628 42.86 -14.91 -17.63
CA SER A 628 41.82 -14.80 -18.66
C SER A 628 40.96 -16.06 -18.68
N GLU A 629 39.68 -15.89 -18.98
CA GLU A 629 38.69 -16.98 -18.98
C GLU A 629 38.96 -17.98 -20.12
N GLN A 630 39.45 -17.49 -21.26
CA GLN A 630 39.64 -18.26 -22.48
C GLN A 630 40.73 -17.63 -23.37
N GLY A 631 41.14 -18.37 -24.40
CA GLY A 631 42.08 -17.92 -25.41
C GLY A 631 41.57 -16.76 -26.27
N VAL A 632 42.49 -16.17 -27.05
CA VAL A 632 42.22 -15.01 -27.90
C VAL A 632 41.18 -15.31 -29.00
N GLN A 633 40.43 -14.30 -29.44
CA GLN A 633 39.38 -14.45 -30.46
C GLN A 633 39.96 -14.52 -31.89
N PHE A 634 40.78 -15.53 -32.16
CA PHE A 634 41.30 -15.89 -33.49
C PHE A 634 40.87 -17.31 -33.87
N PRO A 635 40.82 -17.64 -35.19
CA PRO A 635 40.57 -19.01 -35.64
C PRO A 635 41.55 -20.01 -35.02
N GLY A 636 41.04 -21.11 -34.47
CA GLY A 636 41.86 -22.12 -33.77
C GLY A 636 42.26 -21.75 -32.34
N CYS A 637 41.68 -20.67 -31.78
CA CYS A 637 41.91 -20.22 -30.40
C CYS A 637 40.59 -20.31 -29.62
N LYS A 638 39.93 -19.19 -29.28
CA LYS A 638 38.65 -19.17 -28.55
C LYS A 638 37.63 -20.17 -29.12
N TRP A 639 36.94 -20.89 -28.22
CA TRP A 639 35.99 -21.98 -28.50
C TRP A 639 36.60 -23.28 -29.06
N THR A 640 37.91 -23.45 -28.92
CA THR A 640 38.58 -24.67 -29.35
C THR A 640 39.42 -25.28 -28.23
N ASN A 641 39.58 -26.60 -28.22
CA ASN A 641 40.45 -27.32 -27.27
C ASN A 641 41.93 -27.34 -27.70
N TRP A 642 42.31 -26.48 -28.65
CA TRP A 642 43.71 -26.32 -29.04
C TRP A 642 44.42 -25.45 -28.00
N GLU A 643 45.74 -25.57 -27.91
CA GLU A 643 46.55 -24.89 -26.89
C GLU A 643 46.21 -23.40 -26.77
N LEU A 644 46.08 -22.68 -27.88
CA LEU A 644 45.79 -21.23 -27.89
C LEU A 644 44.35 -20.87 -27.51
N GLY A 645 43.46 -21.85 -27.37
CA GLY A 645 42.07 -21.70 -26.92
C GLY A 645 41.89 -21.89 -25.42
N VAL A 646 42.71 -22.75 -24.79
CA VAL A 646 42.59 -23.14 -23.37
C VAL A 646 43.78 -22.72 -22.50
N HIS A 647 44.94 -22.43 -23.08
CA HIS A 647 46.11 -21.96 -22.34
C HIS A 647 46.03 -20.45 -22.15
N THR A 648 45.65 -20.03 -20.94
CA THR A 648 45.52 -18.63 -20.55
C THR A 648 46.65 -18.19 -19.62
N ALA A 649 46.90 -16.88 -19.56
CA ALA A 649 47.87 -16.34 -18.62
C ALA A 649 47.30 -16.40 -17.21
N PHE A 650 48.08 -16.89 -16.23
CA PHE A 650 47.69 -16.90 -14.81
C PHE A 650 48.81 -16.28 -13.96
N VAL A 651 48.51 -15.22 -13.23
CA VAL A 651 49.47 -14.49 -12.39
C VAL A 651 48.92 -14.38 -10.97
N ALA A 652 49.72 -14.79 -9.99
CA ALA A 652 49.38 -14.66 -8.57
C ALA A 652 50.40 -13.79 -7.83
N ARG A 653 49.91 -12.92 -6.93
CA ARG A 653 50.74 -12.13 -6.02
C ARG A 653 50.19 -12.22 -4.62
N TRP A 654 51.01 -12.67 -3.69
CA TRP A 654 50.75 -12.61 -2.26
C TRP A 654 52.06 -12.29 -1.53
N PRO A 655 52.27 -11.04 -1.09
CA PRO A 655 53.49 -10.65 -0.40
C PRO A 655 53.77 -11.56 0.81
N GLY A 656 55.02 -12.00 0.96
CA GLY A 656 55.42 -12.90 2.06
C GLY A 656 55.00 -14.38 1.93
N LYS A 657 54.10 -14.73 1.00
CA LYS A 657 53.66 -16.13 0.74
C LYS A 657 54.10 -16.65 -0.63
N VAL A 658 53.99 -15.83 -1.67
CA VAL A 658 54.46 -16.15 -3.04
C VAL A 658 55.78 -15.44 -3.29
N LYS A 659 56.80 -16.20 -3.74
CA LYS A 659 58.12 -15.64 -4.05
C LYS A 659 58.03 -14.74 -5.30
N PRO A 660 58.51 -13.48 -5.26
CA PRO A 660 58.54 -12.62 -6.45
C PRO A 660 59.32 -13.24 -7.61
N ASP A 661 58.89 -12.95 -8.84
CA ASP A 661 59.50 -13.40 -10.10
C ASP A 661 59.66 -14.92 -10.25
N SER A 662 58.86 -15.71 -9.52
CA SER A 662 58.85 -17.18 -9.66
C SER A 662 57.93 -17.62 -10.79
N GLN A 663 58.34 -18.66 -11.53
CA GLN A 663 57.51 -19.34 -12.53
C GLN A 663 57.28 -20.79 -12.10
N THR A 664 56.10 -21.32 -12.41
CA THR A 664 55.74 -22.71 -12.18
C THR A 664 55.35 -23.38 -13.51
N HIS A 665 55.64 -24.67 -13.61
CA HIS A 665 55.20 -25.52 -14.72
C HIS A 665 54.09 -26.48 -14.27
N ALA A 666 53.53 -26.27 -13.07
CA ALA A 666 52.36 -27.01 -12.62
C ALA A 666 51.18 -26.70 -13.56
N ILE A 667 50.41 -27.74 -13.88
CA ILE A 667 49.15 -27.59 -14.60
C ILE A 667 48.15 -27.01 -13.59
N ILE A 668 47.54 -25.89 -13.96
CA ILE A 668 46.53 -25.17 -13.16
C ILE A 668 45.30 -24.98 -14.05
N GLN A 669 44.12 -25.19 -13.51
CA GLN A 669 42.83 -24.95 -14.13
C GLN A 669 42.07 -23.86 -13.37
N CYS A 670 41.13 -23.17 -14.01
CA CYS A 670 40.28 -22.19 -13.29
C CYS A 670 39.50 -22.83 -12.13
N ALA A 671 39.18 -24.12 -12.22
CA ALA A 671 38.56 -24.89 -11.15
C ALA A 671 39.43 -25.00 -9.88
N ASP A 672 40.74 -24.79 -9.97
CA ASP A 672 41.63 -24.81 -8.81
C ASP A 672 41.54 -23.53 -7.97
N VAL A 673 40.95 -22.45 -8.50
CA VAL A 673 40.90 -21.15 -7.82
C VAL A 673 40.07 -21.23 -6.55
N LEU A 674 38.84 -21.74 -6.63
CA LEU A 674 37.94 -21.84 -5.47
C LEU A 674 38.51 -22.69 -4.32
N PRO A 675 38.96 -23.95 -4.53
CA PRO A 675 39.57 -24.72 -3.45
C PRO A 675 40.84 -24.07 -2.90
N THR A 676 41.63 -23.39 -3.75
CA THR A 676 42.80 -22.62 -3.28
C THR A 676 42.40 -21.45 -2.37
N LEU A 677 41.27 -20.79 -2.63
CA LEU A 677 40.77 -19.69 -1.80
C LEU A 677 40.21 -20.21 -0.46
N LEU A 678 39.50 -21.34 -0.48
CA LEU A 678 39.00 -21.99 0.73
C LEU A 678 40.15 -22.44 1.65
N ASP A 679 41.18 -23.07 1.08
CA ASP A 679 42.41 -23.44 1.79
C ASP A 679 43.16 -22.21 2.33
N ALA A 680 43.14 -21.09 1.60
CA ALA A 680 43.82 -19.86 2.02
C ALA A 680 43.15 -19.18 3.23
N ASP A 681 41.85 -19.43 3.46
CA ASP A 681 41.09 -18.88 4.60
C ASP A 681 40.72 -19.92 5.67
N ASP A 682 41.31 -21.13 5.60
CA ASP A 682 41.14 -22.23 6.55
C ASP A 682 39.67 -22.73 6.65
N VAL A 683 38.92 -22.63 5.55
CA VAL A 683 37.53 -23.08 5.42
C VAL A 683 37.50 -24.50 4.85
N GLN A 684 36.93 -25.46 5.59
CA GLN A 684 36.76 -26.84 5.12
C GLN A 684 35.69 -26.89 4.01
N ALA A 685 36.04 -27.40 2.83
CA ALA A 685 35.08 -27.65 1.76
C ALA A 685 34.11 -28.77 2.16
N ASP A 686 32.80 -28.49 2.12
CA ASP A 686 31.75 -29.48 2.35
C ASP A 686 31.63 -30.41 1.13
N SER A 687 31.79 -31.71 1.35
CA SER A 687 31.72 -32.75 0.31
C SER A 687 30.34 -32.93 -0.34
N THR A 688 29.32 -32.19 0.09
CA THR A 688 27.97 -32.28 -0.47
C THR A 688 27.68 -31.30 -1.62
N HIS A 689 28.56 -30.33 -1.90
CA HIS A 689 28.30 -29.23 -2.84
C HIS A 689 29.21 -29.21 -4.09
N PHE A 690 29.96 -30.27 -4.35
CA PHE A 690 30.80 -30.40 -5.55
C PHE A 690 30.51 -31.71 -6.30
N VAL A 691 29.54 -31.67 -7.20
CA VAL A 691 29.42 -32.57 -8.36
C VAL A 691 29.12 -31.73 -9.59
#